data_AF-A0A093CSI0-F1
#
_entry.id   AF-A0A093CSI0-F1
#
_cell.length_a   1.000
_cell.length_b   1.000
_cell.length_c   1.000
_cell.angle_alpha   90.00
_cell.angle_beta   90.00
_cell.angle_gamma   90.00
#
_symmetry.space_group_name_H-M   'P 1'
#
loop_
_entity.id
_entity.type
_entity.pdbx_description
1 polymer ?
#
loop_
_entity_poly.entity_id
_entity_poly.type
_entity_poly.pdbx_seq_one_letter_code
_entity_poly.pdbx_strand_id
1 'polypeptide(L)'
;EQRYSWSSHLTLADLIPLESPAGASCAGRQDWPERVVVGHNVAFDRAFIKEQYLIQGSRVRFLDTMSMHMAISGLTGFQRSLWMAAKHGKRKGMQTVKEHAAKRRGQLHRLQITSWDWVHVSSINNLVDVHALYVGGEPLEKEARELFVKGTMDDIRNNFQDLMSYCARDVLATHEVFQEQLPLFMGRCPHPVTFAGMLEMGVSYLPVNGNWKRYLDDAQGIYEELQKEMKKSLMNLANDACQLLHEDRYQDDPWLWDLEWDTQEFKQKKNPGKKKKKDQDGNSKAAVAGADGSAQEWQEALISPPDPGPPGEDEELKVPASQVCLERLKETVALQPKRLQHLPGHPGWYRNLAPPLEEAGGVPGPSLISLQMRVTPKLMRLAWDGFPLHYSEKHGWGYLVPGRQDNLWRSWASWRWTWRRRWAERSRAWHRSRGFPAGWGGRIGPSFLDFFPPPAMPEGVPSIPWHCWLQEELDELWVLPEARSQPSYHHGNGPYNDVNIPGCWFFKLPHKATLAFLLLLKDGNENNVGSPFAKDFLPRMEDGTLRAAVGRTHGTRALEINKMISFWRNAHKRISSQMVVWLKKGELPRVVTRHPSYNEEDDYGAILPQVVTAGTITRRAVEPTWLTASNARADRVGSELKAMVQVPPGYSLVGADVDSQELWIAAVLGEAHFAGMHG
;
A
#
# COMPACT_ATOMS: atom_id res chain seq x y z
N GLU A 1 30.65 19.28 11.14
CA GLU A 1 29.59 18.29 10.83
C GLU A 1 30.22 16.93 10.59
N GLN A 2 29.74 15.85 11.22
CA GLN A 2 30.35 14.51 11.12
C GLN A 2 29.79 13.65 9.96
N ARG A 3 28.78 14.15 9.24
CA ARG A 3 28.18 13.47 8.07
C ARG A 3 28.47 14.26 6.79
N TYR A 4 28.64 13.53 5.68
CA TYR A 4 28.71 14.06 4.32
C TYR A 4 27.31 14.52 3.87
N SER A 5 26.81 15.62 4.43
CA SER A 5 25.51 16.20 4.07
C SER A 5 25.65 17.68 3.81
N TRP A 6 25.03 18.14 2.72
CA TRP A 6 24.91 19.56 2.41
C TRP A 6 24.16 20.32 3.51
N SER A 7 24.39 21.64 3.57
CA SER A 7 23.59 22.54 4.39
C SER A 7 22.12 22.46 3.97
N SER A 8 21.21 22.75 4.89
CA SER A 8 19.77 22.80 4.59
C SER A 8 19.39 23.91 3.60
N HIS A 9 20.27 24.88 3.39
CA HIS A 9 20.10 26.02 2.50
C HIS A 9 21.25 26.07 1.49
N LEU A 10 21.06 25.36 0.37
CA LEU A 10 22.01 25.34 -0.73
C LEU A 10 22.07 26.70 -1.41
N THR A 11 23.29 27.23 -1.54
CA THR A 11 23.60 28.44 -2.28
C THR A 11 24.51 28.12 -3.46
N LEU A 12 24.64 29.03 -4.42
CA LEU A 12 25.58 28.85 -5.54
C LEU A 12 27.04 28.68 -5.11
N ALA A 13 27.41 29.07 -3.89
CA ALA A 13 28.77 28.91 -3.36
C ALA A 13 29.09 27.44 -3.00
N ASP A 14 28.07 26.64 -2.74
CA ASP A 14 28.18 25.23 -2.38
C ASP A 14 28.32 24.33 -3.62
N LEU A 15 27.94 24.84 -4.80
CA LEU A 15 27.93 24.11 -6.06
C LEU A 15 29.27 24.14 -6.78
N ILE A 16 29.49 23.16 -7.66
CA ILE A 16 30.72 22.99 -8.43
C ILE A 16 30.79 24.08 -9.51
N PRO A 17 31.80 24.98 -9.48
CA PRO A 17 32.03 25.93 -10.56
C PRO A 17 32.76 25.18 -11.70
N LEU A 18 32.02 24.86 -12.77
CA LEU A 18 32.61 24.15 -13.91
C LEU A 18 33.14 25.14 -14.96
N GLU A 19 32.47 26.27 -15.08
CA GLU A 19 32.79 27.28 -16.08
C GLU A 19 33.51 28.46 -15.42
N SER A 20 33.01 28.94 -14.27
CA SER A 20 33.55 30.12 -13.57
C SER A 20 34.84 29.85 -12.82
N PRO A 21 35.71 30.86 -12.64
CA PRO A 21 36.80 30.80 -11.67
C PRO A 21 36.26 30.56 -10.25
N ALA A 22 36.99 29.75 -9.45
CA ALA A 22 36.62 29.48 -8.06
C ALA A 22 36.46 30.79 -7.26
N GLY A 23 35.30 30.97 -6.63
CA GLY A 23 34.97 32.15 -5.82
C GLY A 23 34.33 33.33 -6.56
N ALA A 24 34.15 33.28 -7.88
CA ALA A 24 33.45 34.33 -8.62
C ALA A 24 31.94 34.32 -8.29
N SER A 25 31.42 35.38 -7.68
CA SER A 25 29.99 35.53 -7.33
C SER A 25 29.14 36.08 -8.47
N CYS A 26 29.76 36.72 -9.46
CA CYS A 26 29.07 37.44 -10.51
C CYS A 26 29.40 36.84 -11.87
N ALA A 27 28.36 36.42 -12.59
CA ALA A 27 28.41 36.21 -14.03
C ALA A 27 28.58 37.59 -14.69
N GLY A 28 29.82 38.05 -14.78
CA GLY A 28 30.18 39.05 -15.79
C GLY A 28 29.77 38.49 -17.15
N ARG A 29 29.46 39.37 -18.11
CA ARG A 29 29.31 38.98 -19.53
C ARG A 29 30.60 38.30 -19.98
N GLN A 30 30.71 37.00 -19.78
CA GLN A 30 31.79 36.17 -20.24
C GLN A 30 31.24 35.38 -21.41
N ASP A 31 31.90 35.49 -22.56
CA ASP A 31 31.70 34.59 -23.68
C ASP A 31 32.19 33.20 -23.24
N TRP A 32 31.31 32.47 -22.56
CA TRP A 32 31.55 31.09 -22.17
C TRP A 32 31.77 30.23 -23.43
N PRO A 33 32.82 29.40 -23.49
CA PRO A 33 33.04 28.52 -24.62
C PRO A 33 31.95 27.46 -24.71
N GLU A 34 31.57 27.11 -25.93
CA GLU A 34 30.66 25.98 -26.19
C GLU A 34 31.36 24.67 -25.82
N ARG A 35 30.70 23.86 -24.98
CA ARG A 35 31.24 22.59 -24.49
C ARG A 35 30.14 21.54 -24.37
N VAL A 36 30.51 20.28 -24.53
CA VAL A 36 29.64 19.13 -24.28
C VAL A 36 30.23 18.32 -23.14
N VAL A 37 29.43 18.05 -22.12
CA VAL A 37 29.77 17.17 -21.00
C VAL A 37 29.07 15.85 -21.22
N VAL A 38 29.85 14.77 -21.26
CA VAL A 38 29.34 13.41 -21.39
C VAL A 38 29.42 12.73 -20.03
N GLY A 39 28.34 12.08 -19.61
CA GLY A 39 28.29 11.34 -18.35
C GLY A 39 27.33 10.17 -18.43
N HIS A 40 27.33 9.33 -17.40
CA HIS A 40 26.36 8.26 -17.23
C HIS A 40 25.35 8.66 -16.16
N ASN A 41 24.08 8.84 -16.52
CA ASN A 41 23.07 9.53 -15.69
C ASN A 41 23.48 10.98 -15.36
N VAL A 42 24.03 11.68 -16.36
CA VAL A 42 24.62 13.03 -16.25
C VAL A 42 23.68 14.09 -15.66
N ALA A 43 22.37 13.88 -15.73
CA ALA A 43 21.38 14.81 -15.17
C ALA A 43 21.49 14.92 -13.64
N PHE A 44 21.98 13.87 -12.97
CA PHE A 44 22.30 13.92 -11.55
C PHE A 44 23.48 14.86 -11.29
N ASP A 45 24.58 14.70 -12.03
CA ASP A 45 25.78 15.53 -11.88
C ASP A 45 25.51 16.98 -12.26
N ARG A 46 24.70 17.21 -13.31
CA ARG A 46 24.27 18.54 -13.74
C ARG A 46 23.63 19.34 -12.61
N ALA A 47 22.87 18.68 -11.75
CA ALA A 47 22.20 19.35 -10.62
C ALA A 47 23.22 19.96 -9.64
N PHE A 48 24.48 19.52 -9.62
CA PHE A 48 25.51 20.08 -8.74
C PHE A 48 26.38 21.15 -9.41
N ILE A 49 26.11 21.51 -10.67
CA ILE A 49 26.87 22.52 -11.41
C ILE A 49 26.26 23.90 -11.19
N LYS A 50 27.09 24.83 -10.73
CA LYS A 50 26.70 26.19 -10.35
C LYS A 50 26.05 26.97 -11.49
N GLU A 51 26.69 27.01 -12.65
CA GLU A 51 26.29 27.87 -13.77
C GLU A 51 24.96 27.45 -14.40
N GLN A 52 24.54 26.20 -14.18
CA GLN A 52 23.27 25.67 -14.69
C GLN A 52 22.04 26.27 -13.99
N TYR A 53 22.22 26.89 -12.82
CA TYR A 53 21.16 27.59 -12.10
C TYR A 53 20.98 29.05 -12.52
N LEU A 54 21.93 29.60 -13.29
CA LEU A 54 21.86 30.99 -13.76
C LEU A 54 20.78 31.14 -14.82
N ILE A 55 19.90 32.14 -14.65
CA ILE A 55 18.77 32.40 -15.56
C ILE A 55 19.22 32.71 -16.99
N GLN A 56 20.40 33.31 -17.17
CA GLN A 56 20.95 33.63 -18.50
C GLN A 56 21.32 32.37 -19.30
N GLY A 57 21.43 31.22 -18.63
CA GLY A 57 21.81 29.96 -19.23
C GLY A 57 23.30 29.85 -19.51
N SER A 58 23.76 28.61 -19.58
CA SER A 58 25.12 28.24 -19.98
C SER A 58 25.14 27.72 -21.43
N ARG A 59 26.31 27.80 -22.08
CA ARG A 59 26.56 27.20 -23.39
C ARG A 59 26.99 25.73 -23.32
N VAL A 60 27.06 25.18 -22.12
CA VAL A 60 27.31 23.75 -21.92
C VAL A 60 26.05 22.95 -22.28
N ARG A 61 26.25 21.82 -22.95
CA ARG A 61 25.22 20.80 -23.19
C ARG A 61 25.65 19.47 -22.58
N PHE A 62 24.67 18.66 -22.20
CA PHE A 62 24.90 17.39 -21.52
C PHE A 62 24.44 16.24 -22.39
N LEU A 63 25.26 15.19 -22.46
CA LEU A 63 24.95 13.96 -23.16
C LEU A 63 25.06 12.78 -22.22
N ASP A 64 24.02 11.95 -22.21
CA ASP A 64 23.88 10.85 -21.28
C ASP A 64 24.07 9.50 -21.98
N THR A 65 25.12 8.77 -21.59
CA THR A 65 25.39 7.41 -22.10
C THR A 65 24.32 6.42 -21.66
N MET A 66 23.64 6.65 -20.51
CA MET A 66 22.50 5.82 -20.11
C MET A 66 21.33 5.99 -21.10
N SER A 67 20.99 7.23 -21.44
CA SER A 67 19.96 7.55 -22.44
C SER A 67 20.30 6.99 -23.83
N MET A 68 21.55 7.10 -24.27
CA MET A 68 21.99 6.53 -25.55
C MET A 68 21.89 4.99 -25.55
N HIS A 69 22.34 4.33 -24.49
CA HIS A 69 22.18 2.88 -24.30
C HIS A 69 20.70 2.47 -24.43
N MET A 70 19.79 3.18 -23.78
CA MET A 70 18.36 2.88 -23.86
C MET A 70 17.79 3.03 -25.27
N ALA A 71 18.28 4.00 -26.04
CA ALA A 71 17.88 4.22 -27.42
C ALA A 71 18.42 3.18 -28.41
N ILE A 72 19.57 2.56 -28.10
CA ILE A 72 20.24 1.53 -28.91
C ILE A 72 19.76 0.12 -28.52
N SER A 73 19.95 -0.26 -27.26
CA SER A 73 19.81 -1.63 -26.73
C SER A 73 18.93 -1.72 -25.48
N GLY A 74 17.98 -0.79 -25.31
CA GLY A 74 17.09 -0.75 -24.16
C GLY A 74 16.13 -1.95 -24.05
N LEU A 75 15.76 -2.28 -22.81
CA LEU A 75 14.86 -3.40 -22.49
C LEU A 75 13.47 -2.94 -22.05
N THR A 76 12.42 -3.67 -22.46
CA THR A 76 11.05 -3.42 -21.96
C THR A 76 10.97 -3.80 -20.49
N GLY A 77 9.99 -3.26 -19.77
CA GLY A 77 9.80 -3.60 -18.35
C GLY A 77 9.72 -5.11 -18.11
N PHE A 78 9.00 -5.83 -18.99
CA PHE A 78 8.93 -7.29 -18.94
C PHE A 78 10.26 -7.97 -19.28
N GLN A 79 10.92 -7.56 -20.37
CA GLN A 79 12.23 -8.12 -20.75
C GLN A 79 13.29 -7.85 -19.68
N ARG A 80 13.27 -6.70 -19.01
CA ARG A 80 14.16 -6.39 -17.89
C ARG A 80 13.97 -7.38 -16.73
N SER A 81 12.73 -7.72 -16.40
CA SER A 81 12.43 -8.76 -15.40
C SER A 81 12.95 -10.13 -15.82
N LEU A 82 12.80 -10.49 -17.10
CA LEU A 82 13.32 -11.75 -17.65
C LEU A 82 14.85 -11.79 -17.64
N TRP A 83 15.51 -10.71 -18.07
CA TRP A 83 16.97 -10.57 -18.10
C TRP A 83 17.54 -10.71 -16.69
N MET A 84 16.92 -10.05 -15.70
CA MET A 84 17.29 -10.18 -14.30
C MET A 84 17.12 -11.61 -13.78
N ALA A 85 16.03 -12.28 -14.12
CA ALA A 85 15.83 -13.68 -13.74
C ALA A 85 16.86 -14.63 -14.37
N ALA A 86 17.24 -14.38 -15.63
CA ALA A 86 18.22 -15.18 -16.36
C ALA A 86 19.64 -14.99 -15.84
N LYS A 87 20.09 -13.74 -15.62
CA LYS A 87 21.45 -13.42 -15.17
C LYS A 87 21.68 -13.59 -13.66
N HIS A 88 20.69 -13.24 -12.82
CA HIS A 88 20.83 -13.24 -11.35
C HIS A 88 20.19 -14.46 -10.65
N GLY A 89 19.75 -15.47 -11.41
CA GLY A 89 19.57 -16.84 -10.88
C GLY A 89 18.56 -17.03 -9.75
N LYS A 90 17.53 -16.18 -9.59
CA LYS A 90 16.44 -16.51 -8.64
C LYS A 90 15.57 -17.62 -9.24
N ARG A 91 15.76 -18.86 -8.78
CA ARG A 91 15.01 -20.09 -9.18
C ARG A 91 13.50 -19.87 -9.39
N LYS A 92 12.85 -19.02 -8.59
CA LYS A 92 11.41 -18.67 -8.71
C LYS A 92 11.04 -17.90 -9.98
N GLY A 93 11.91 -17.03 -10.49
CA GLY A 93 11.69 -16.31 -11.74
C GLY A 93 11.86 -17.21 -12.96
N MET A 94 12.79 -18.17 -12.90
CA MET A 94 13.00 -19.14 -13.98
C MET A 94 11.77 -20.06 -14.17
N GLN A 95 11.03 -20.39 -13.11
CA GLN A 95 9.82 -21.25 -13.17
C GLN A 95 8.62 -20.56 -13.82
N THR A 96 8.27 -19.35 -13.38
CA THR A 96 7.19 -18.56 -14.00
C THR A 96 7.48 -18.24 -15.46
N VAL A 97 8.76 -18.07 -15.80
CA VAL A 97 9.24 -17.82 -17.17
C VAL A 97 9.20 -19.08 -18.04
N LYS A 98 9.56 -20.26 -17.50
CA LYS A 98 9.44 -21.55 -18.20
C LYS A 98 7.99 -21.90 -18.52
N GLU A 99 7.06 -21.61 -17.61
CA GLU A 99 5.62 -21.82 -17.81
C GLU A 99 5.05 -20.91 -18.91
N HIS A 100 5.50 -19.64 -18.96
CA HIS A 100 5.08 -18.69 -19.99
C HIS A 100 5.68 -19.03 -21.38
N ALA A 101 6.92 -19.52 -21.43
CA ALA A 101 7.57 -19.98 -22.65
C ALA A 101 6.95 -21.27 -23.20
N ALA A 102 6.52 -22.19 -22.32
CA ALA A 102 5.82 -23.42 -22.70
C ALA A 102 4.45 -23.12 -23.33
N LYS A 103 3.71 -22.13 -22.82
CA LYS A 103 2.41 -21.72 -23.39
C LYS A 103 2.51 -21.07 -24.78
N ARG A 104 3.61 -20.36 -25.09
CA ARG A 104 3.82 -19.73 -26.41
C ARG A 104 4.34 -20.67 -27.51
N ARG A 105 4.86 -21.85 -27.16
CA ARG A 105 5.29 -22.86 -28.15
C ARG A 105 4.16 -23.41 -29.02
N GLY A 106 2.90 -23.30 -28.58
CA GLY A 106 1.75 -23.80 -29.33
C GLY A 106 1.37 -23.00 -30.58
N GLN A 107 1.90 -21.77 -30.78
CA GLN A 107 1.35 -20.85 -31.77
C GLN A 107 2.32 -20.34 -32.86
N LEU A 108 3.63 -20.64 -32.78
CA LEU A 108 4.60 -20.09 -33.74
C LEU A 108 5.66 -21.13 -34.18
N HIS A 109 5.23 -22.21 -34.82
CA HIS A 109 6.09 -23.24 -35.42
C HIS A 109 6.66 -22.81 -36.78
N ARG A 110 7.22 -21.58 -36.93
CA ARG A 110 7.86 -21.23 -38.23
C ARG A 110 9.03 -20.26 -38.27
N LEU A 111 9.63 -19.85 -37.15
CA LEU A 111 10.94 -19.19 -37.15
C LEU A 111 11.75 -19.61 -35.92
N GLN A 112 12.80 -20.42 -36.13
CA GLN A 112 13.80 -20.80 -35.11
C GLN A 112 14.73 -19.60 -34.82
N ILE A 113 14.23 -18.57 -34.17
CA ILE A 113 15.10 -17.65 -33.41
C ILE A 113 15.11 -18.21 -31.98
N THR A 114 16.27 -18.67 -31.54
CA THR A 114 16.51 -19.14 -30.17
C THR A 114 16.03 -18.06 -29.20
N SER A 115 15.02 -18.40 -28.38
CA SER A 115 14.16 -17.50 -27.60
C SER A 115 14.88 -16.55 -26.59
N TRP A 116 16.20 -16.58 -26.52
CA TRP A 116 17.02 -15.94 -25.49
C TRP A 116 18.23 -15.16 -26.01
N ASP A 117 18.52 -15.18 -27.32
CA ASP A 117 19.74 -14.53 -27.86
C ASP A 117 19.78 -13.03 -27.58
N TRP A 118 18.61 -12.38 -27.51
CA TRP A 118 18.48 -10.97 -27.16
C TRP A 118 19.02 -10.62 -25.77
N VAL A 119 19.11 -11.57 -24.82
CA VAL A 119 19.69 -11.34 -23.48
C VAL A 119 21.17 -11.02 -23.54
N HIS A 120 21.88 -11.51 -24.56
CA HIS A 120 23.30 -11.26 -24.76
C HIS A 120 23.59 -9.96 -25.52
N VAL A 121 22.58 -9.41 -26.22
CA VAL A 121 22.70 -8.18 -27.03
C VAL A 121 22.14 -6.95 -26.29
N SER A 122 21.68 -7.13 -25.06
CA SER A 122 21.09 -6.08 -24.23
C SER A 122 21.51 -6.21 -22.78
N SER A 123 21.43 -5.10 -22.05
CA SER A 123 21.73 -5.06 -20.64
C SER A 123 20.77 -4.15 -19.90
N ILE A 124 20.92 -4.08 -18.58
CA ILE A 124 20.24 -3.06 -17.79
C ILE A 124 21.05 -1.78 -17.73
N ASN A 125 20.37 -0.71 -17.34
CA ASN A 125 20.87 0.66 -17.48
C ASN A 125 22.07 1.03 -16.59
N ASN A 126 22.60 0.16 -15.73
CA ASN A 126 23.71 0.56 -14.85
C ASN A 126 25.04 0.58 -15.63
N LEU A 127 25.99 1.41 -15.20
CA LEU A 127 27.25 1.57 -15.93
C LEU A 127 28.04 0.26 -16.03
N VAL A 128 28.04 -0.58 -14.98
CA VAL A 128 28.78 -1.84 -14.95
C VAL A 128 28.30 -2.82 -16.03
N ASP A 129 26.99 -3.02 -16.15
CA ASP A 129 26.38 -3.92 -17.13
C ASP A 129 26.39 -3.31 -18.54
N VAL A 130 26.44 -1.98 -18.67
CA VAL A 130 26.61 -1.28 -19.95
C VAL A 130 28.06 -1.39 -20.44
N HIS A 131 29.04 -1.13 -19.59
CA HIS A 131 30.48 -1.28 -19.90
C HIS A 131 30.80 -2.72 -20.30
N ALA A 132 30.29 -3.70 -19.56
CA ALA A 132 30.43 -5.12 -19.89
C ALA A 132 29.77 -5.52 -21.24
N LEU A 133 28.76 -4.77 -21.71
CA LEU A 133 28.08 -5.05 -22.97
C LEU A 133 28.85 -4.50 -24.18
N TYR A 134 29.35 -3.26 -24.09
CA TYR A 134 29.97 -2.58 -25.25
C TYR A 134 31.48 -2.75 -25.32
N VAL A 135 32.16 -2.64 -24.18
CA VAL A 135 33.64 -2.67 -24.10
C VAL A 135 34.10 -4.07 -23.68
N GLY A 136 33.41 -4.67 -22.71
CA GLY A 136 33.85 -5.91 -22.07
C GLY A 136 35.02 -5.67 -21.09
N GLY A 137 35.61 -6.75 -20.57
CA GLY A 137 36.75 -6.70 -19.65
C GLY A 137 36.41 -6.98 -18.18
N GLU A 138 37.30 -6.56 -17.28
CA GLU A 138 37.16 -6.77 -15.84
C GLU A 138 35.97 -5.98 -15.27
N PRO A 139 35.14 -6.58 -14.40
CA PRO A 139 34.02 -5.88 -13.80
C PRO A 139 34.45 -4.66 -12.98
N LEU A 140 33.74 -3.55 -13.15
CA LEU A 140 33.90 -2.39 -12.28
C LEU A 140 33.52 -2.73 -10.83
N GLU A 141 34.40 -2.36 -9.90
CA GLU A 141 34.22 -2.54 -8.45
C GLU A 141 32.96 -1.79 -7.97
N LYS A 142 32.13 -2.41 -7.12
CA LYS A 142 30.86 -1.79 -6.64
C LYS A 142 30.95 -1.34 -5.19
N GLU A 143 31.89 -1.92 -4.44
CA GLU A 143 31.97 -1.84 -2.98
C GLU A 143 32.47 -0.47 -2.51
N ALA A 144 33.41 0.14 -3.23
CA ALA A 144 33.98 1.45 -2.91
C ALA A 144 32.92 2.58 -2.84
N ARG A 145 31.81 2.44 -3.60
CA ARG A 145 30.69 3.39 -3.58
C ARG A 145 30.00 3.47 -2.22
N GLU A 146 29.93 2.39 -1.46
CA GLU A 146 29.18 2.38 -0.19
C GLU A 146 29.78 3.34 0.84
N LEU A 147 31.10 3.57 0.79
CA LEU A 147 31.81 4.52 1.63
C LEU A 147 31.32 5.96 1.40
N PHE A 148 31.03 6.36 0.16
CA PHE A 148 30.48 7.69 -0.11
C PHE A 148 29.04 7.89 0.41
N VAL A 149 28.28 6.80 0.56
CA VAL A 149 26.87 6.86 0.97
C VAL A 149 26.71 6.76 2.49
N LYS A 150 27.46 5.86 3.13
CA LYS A 150 27.31 5.54 4.57
C LYS A 150 28.48 6.00 5.42
N GLY A 151 29.63 6.27 4.81
CA GLY A 151 30.87 6.61 5.51
C GLY A 151 30.88 8.03 6.07
N THR A 152 31.83 8.28 6.96
CA THR A 152 32.10 9.60 7.53
C THR A 152 33.14 10.36 6.71
N MET A 153 33.27 11.67 6.95
CA MET A 153 34.30 12.48 6.29
C MET A 153 35.73 11.97 6.58
N ASP A 154 35.95 11.42 7.77
CA ASP A 154 37.26 10.88 8.15
C ASP A 154 37.57 9.56 7.42
N ASP A 155 36.56 8.71 7.19
CA ASP A 155 36.70 7.50 6.37
C ASP A 155 37.10 7.84 4.93
N ILE A 156 36.51 8.91 4.36
CA ILE A 156 36.84 9.39 3.02
C ILE A 156 38.26 9.93 2.97
N ARG A 157 38.69 10.69 3.99
CA ARG A 157 40.07 11.22 4.05
C ARG A 157 41.10 10.10 4.17
N ASN A 158 40.82 9.08 4.97
CA ASN A 158 41.73 7.96 5.17
C ASN A 158 41.91 7.11 3.91
N ASN A 159 40.83 6.93 3.13
CA ASN A 159 40.84 6.13 1.89
C ASN A 159 40.81 6.99 0.61
N PHE A 160 41.27 8.25 0.69
CA PHE A 160 41.08 9.24 -0.38
C PHE A 160 41.62 8.77 -1.72
N GLN A 161 42.84 8.23 -1.76
CA GLN A 161 43.50 7.85 -3.00
C GLN A 161 42.77 6.71 -3.72
N ASP A 162 42.30 5.71 -2.98
CA ASP A 162 41.57 4.56 -3.54
C ASP A 162 40.20 5.00 -4.06
N LEU A 163 39.50 5.85 -3.29
CA LEU A 163 38.20 6.39 -3.67
C LEU A 163 38.27 7.31 -4.90
N MET A 164 39.29 8.18 -5.01
CA MET A 164 39.46 9.03 -6.18
C MET A 164 39.94 8.24 -7.40
N SER A 165 40.74 7.19 -7.21
CA SER A 165 41.10 6.26 -8.27
C SER A 165 39.87 5.51 -8.80
N TYR A 166 38.95 5.11 -7.89
CA TYR A 166 37.66 4.55 -8.25
C TYR A 166 36.83 5.53 -9.09
N CYS A 167 36.69 6.79 -8.67
CA CYS A 167 35.98 7.81 -9.44
C CYS A 167 36.61 8.03 -10.83
N ALA A 168 37.95 8.06 -10.92
CA ALA A 168 38.65 8.23 -12.19
C ALA A 168 38.44 7.05 -13.14
N ARG A 169 38.43 5.81 -12.63
CA ARG A 169 38.11 4.60 -13.42
C ARG A 169 36.67 4.62 -13.93
N ASP A 170 35.73 5.12 -13.14
CA ASP A 170 34.32 5.24 -13.53
C ASP A 170 34.12 6.25 -14.69
N VAL A 171 34.84 7.37 -14.64
CA VAL A 171 34.89 8.37 -15.72
C VAL A 171 35.55 7.78 -16.97
N LEU A 172 36.64 7.04 -16.82
CA LEU A 172 37.31 6.37 -17.94
C LEU A 172 36.39 5.35 -18.61
N ALA A 173 35.72 4.50 -17.83
CA ALA A 173 34.76 3.52 -18.33
C ALA A 173 33.59 4.19 -19.06
N THR A 174 33.10 5.34 -18.56
CA THR A 174 32.06 6.13 -19.23
C THR A 174 32.52 6.65 -20.59
N HIS A 175 33.78 7.10 -20.69
CA HIS A 175 34.37 7.55 -21.94
C HIS A 175 34.52 6.41 -22.97
N GLU A 176 35.04 5.25 -22.54
CA GLU A 176 35.14 4.06 -23.41
C GLU A 176 33.78 3.62 -23.94
N VAL A 177 32.76 3.57 -23.07
CA VAL A 177 31.38 3.27 -23.46
C VAL A 177 30.85 4.28 -24.47
N PHE A 178 31.12 5.57 -24.27
CA PHE A 178 30.68 6.62 -25.17
C PHE A 178 31.29 6.48 -26.57
N GLN A 179 32.57 6.14 -26.66
CA GLN A 179 33.27 5.95 -27.94
C GLN A 179 32.60 4.86 -28.80
N GLU A 180 32.17 3.77 -28.18
CA GLU A 180 31.44 2.69 -28.87
C GLU A 180 29.97 3.04 -29.14
N GLN A 181 29.30 3.72 -28.21
CA GLN A 181 27.87 4.03 -28.34
C GLN A 181 27.55 5.12 -29.35
N LEU A 182 28.38 6.16 -29.47
CA LEU A 182 28.11 7.28 -30.36
C LEU A 182 27.91 6.88 -31.83
N PRO A 183 28.80 6.11 -32.48
CA PRO A 183 28.60 5.70 -33.87
C PRO A 183 27.35 4.82 -34.02
N LEU A 184 27.09 3.92 -33.06
CA LEU A 184 25.89 3.07 -33.06
C LEU A 184 24.60 3.91 -32.93
N PHE A 185 24.62 4.92 -32.06
CA PHE A 185 23.51 5.86 -31.89
C PHE A 185 23.26 6.63 -33.19
N MET A 186 24.30 7.17 -33.81
CA MET A 186 24.18 7.92 -35.07
C MET A 186 23.72 7.02 -36.22
N GLY A 187 24.13 5.74 -36.24
CA GLY A 187 23.61 4.76 -37.21
C GLY A 187 22.13 4.41 -36.97
N ARG A 188 21.69 4.35 -35.71
CA ARG A 188 20.30 4.01 -35.34
C ARG A 188 19.35 5.21 -35.42
N CYS A 189 19.86 6.41 -35.22
CA CYS A 189 19.16 7.70 -35.21
C CYS A 189 19.90 8.68 -36.14
N PRO A 190 19.85 8.49 -37.46
CA PRO A 190 20.67 9.26 -38.41
C PRO A 190 20.26 10.73 -38.53
N HIS A 191 19.04 11.06 -38.12
CA HIS A 191 18.51 12.42 -38.28
C HIS A 191 19.05 13.36 -37.18
N PRO A 192 19.70 14.48 -37.54
CA PRO A 192 20.39 15.36 -36.58
C PRO A 192 19.45 16.01 -35.55
N VAL A 193 18.16 16.19 -35.90
CA VAL A 193 17.16 16.73 -34.95
C VAL A 193 16.97 15.83 -33.74
N THR A 194 17.15 14.51 -33.87
CA THR A 194 17.07 13.60 -32.71
C THR A 194 18.17 13.92 -31.71
N PHE A 195 19.40 14.09 -32.20
CA PHE A 195 20.56 14.41 -31.38
C PHE A 195 20.44 15.81 -30.76
N ALA A 196 20.09 16.82 -31.57
CA ALA A 196 19.88 18.19 -31.08
C ALA A 196 18.75 18.28 -30.04
N GLY A 197 17.63 17.58 -30.27
CA GLY A 197 16.52 17.51 -29.32
C GLY A 197 16.92 16.91 -27.98
N MET A 198 17.74 15.85 -27.99
CA MET A 198 18.27 15.26 -26.76
C MET A 198 19.16 16.25 -25.98
N LEU A 199 20.00 17.03 -26.67
CA LEU A 199 20.85 18.03 -26.00
C LEU A 199 20.02 19.13 -25.33
N GLU A 200 18.97 19.63 -25.98
CA GLU A 200 18.09 20.67 -25.40
C GLU A 200 17.22 20.14 -24.26
N MET A 201 16.71 18.91 -24.38
CA MET A 201 15.95 18.26 -23.30
C MET A 201 16.80 18.06 -22.03
N GLY A 202 18.12 17.89 -22.17
CA GLY A 202 19.06 17.74 -21.06
C GLY A 202 19.26 19.01 -20.22
N VAL A 203 18.87 20.19 -20.74
CA VAL A 203 19.08 21.50 -20.07
C VAL A 203 17.77 22.07 -19.50
N SER A 204 16.84 21.20 -19.12
CA SER A 204 15.58 21.64 -18.47
C SER A 204 15.83 22.51 -17.23
N TYR A 205 14.99 23.52 -17.04
CA TYR A 205 15.10 24.53 -15.98
C TYR A 205 13.72 24.88 -15.45
N LEU A 206 13.52 24.82 -14.14
CA LEU A 206 12.26 25.18 -13.49
C LEU A 206 12.49 26.31 -12.48
N PRO A 207 12.05 27.54 -12.79
CA PRO A 207 12.13 28.64 -11.83
C PRO A 207 11.13 28.45 -10.70
N VAL A 208 11.54 28.81 -9.49
CA VAL A 208 10.71 28.76 -8.29
C VAL A 208 10.95 30.00 -7.42
N ASN A 209 10.05 30.26 -6.50
CA ASN A 209 10.18 31.35 -5.52
C ASN A 209 9.83 30.85 -4.11
N GLY A 210 9.78 31.78 -3.14
CA GLY A 210 9.42 31.48 -1.74
C GLY A 210 8.10 30.69 -1.56
N ASN A 211 7.18 30.72 -2.54
CA ASN A 211 5.96 29.92 -2.51
C ASN A 211 6.23 28.41 -2.49
N TRP A 212 7.39 27.96 -2.99
CA TRP A 212 7.77 26.55 -2.93
C TRP A 212 7.82 26.01 -1.49
N LYS A 213 8.48 26.74 -0.59
CA LYS A 213 8.59 26.36 0.84
C LYS A 213 7.21 26.35 1.48
N ARG A 214 6.46 27.44 1.28
CA ARG A 214 5.08 27.56 1.78
C ARG A 214 4.19 26.43 1.28
N TYR A 215 4.27 26.08 0.01
CA TYR A 215 3.50 24.97 -0.56
C TYR A 215 3.83 23.62 0.09
N LEU A 216 5.12 23.34 0.33
CA LEU A 216 5.53 22.13 1.03
C LEU A 216 4.96 22.06 2.44
N ASP A 217 5.08 23.17 3.19
CA ASP A 217 4.60 23.27 4.57
C ASP A 217 3.08 23.20 4.65
N ASP A 218 2.36 23.95 3.82
CA ASP A 218 0.90 23.98 3.76
C ASP A 218 0.35 22.59 3.33
N ALA A 219 0.92 21.96 2.30
CA ALA A 219 0.49 20.65 1.84
C ALA A 219 0.77 19.56 2.88
N GLN A 220 1.91 19.62 3.57
CA GLN A 220 2.24 18.69 4.64
C GLN A 220 1.35 18.90 5.88
N GLY A 221 1.08 20.15 6.25
CA GLY A 221 0.17 20.51 7.35
C GLY A 221 -1.25 19.99 7.10
N ILE A 222 -1.81 20.26 5.92
CA ILE A 222 -3.15 19.75 5.52
C ILE A 222 -3.17 18.22 5.51
N TYR A 223 -2.11 17.58 5.01
CA TYR A 223 -2.01 16.12 5.04
C TYR A 223 -2.06 15.56 6.47
N GLU A 224 -1.33 16.17 7.40
CA GLU A 224 -1.31 15.75 8.81
C GLU A 224 -2.65 16.00 9.52
N GLU A 225 -3.30 17.12 9.25
CA GLU A 225 -4.63 17.44 9.76
C GLU A 225 -5.67 16.43 9.28
N LEU A 226 -5.70 16.14 7.98
CA LEU A 226 -6.59 15.14 7.39
C LEU A 226 -6.30 13.74 7.95
N GLN A 227 -5.03 13.37 8.14
CA GLN A 227 -4.67 12.11 8.79
C GLN A 227 -5.21 12.03 10.22
N LYS A 228 -5.09 13.11 11.01
CA LYS A 228 -5.64 13.20 12.37
C LYS A 228 -7.17 13.10 12.34
N GLU A 229 -7.85 13.80 11.43
CA GLU A 229 -9.31 13.76 11.27
C GLU A 229 -9.81 12.35 10.90
N MET A 230 -9.14 11.70 9.94
CA MET A 230 -9.44 10.33 9.54
C MET A 230 -9.25 9.37 10.71
N LYS A 231 -8.14 9.50 11.43
CA LYS A 231 -7.85 8.68 12.61
C LYS A 231 -8.94 8.85 13.68
N LYS A 232 -9.39 10.07 13.95
CA LYS A 232 -10.51 10.36 14.86
C LYS A 232 -11.83 9.73 14.38
N SER A 233 -12.12 9.81 13.08
CA SER A 233 -13.31 9.18 12.50
C SER A 233 -13.28 7.65 12.64
N LEU A 234 -12.11 7.04 12.46
CA LEU A 234 -11.90 5.61 12.67
C LEU A 234 -12.03 5.21 14.14
N MET A 235 -11.50 6.02 15.07
CA MET A 235 -11.67 5.81 16.51
C MET A 235 -13.15 5.82 16.90
N ASN A 236 -13.92 6.80 16.39
CA ASN A 236 -15.36 6.87 16.63
C ASN A 236 -16.10 5.62 16.11
N LEU A 237 -15.75 5.15 14.91
CA LEU A 237 -16.33 3.90 14.36
C LEU A 237 -15.99 2.68 15.21
N ALA A 238 -14.77 2.59 15.74
CA ALA A 238 -14.37 1.52 16.65
C ALA A 238 -15.14 1.57 17.97
N ASN A 239 -15.33 2.77 18.54
CA ASN A 239 -16.12 2.99 19.75
C ASN A 239 -17.59 2.61 19.53
N ASP A 240 -18.20 3.08 18.44
CA ASP A 240 -19.58 2.76 18.04
C ASP A 240 -19.79 1.26 17.86
N ALA A 241 -18.82 0.57 17.25
CA ALA A 241 -18.89 -0.88 17.08
C ALA A 241 -18.76 -1.59 18.44
N CYS A 242 -17.85 -1.15 19.31
CA CYS A 242 -17.68 -1.73 20.64
C CYS A 242 -18.95 -1.63 21.49
N GLN A 243 -19.74 -0.54 21.34
CA GLN A 243 -21.03 -0.40 22.03
C GLN A 243 -22.03 -1.50 21.67
N LEU A 244 -21.95 -2.08 20.46
CA LEU A 244 -22.83 -3.18 20.01
C LEU A 244 -22.60 -4.51 20.76
N LEU A 245 -21.57 -4.59 21.60
CA LEU A 245 -21.41 -5.69 22.54
C LEU A 245 -22.60 -5.77 23.52
N HIS A 246 -23.20 -4.63 23.88
CA HIS A 246 -24.40 -4.61 24.71
C HIS A 246 -25.57 -5.25 23.94
N GLU A 247 -26.26 -6.18 24.58
CA GLU A 247 -27.40 -6.93 24.02
C GLU A 247 -27.07 -7.79 22.78
N ASP A 248 -25.78 -8.15 22.56
CA ASP A 248 -25.33 -8.98 21.44
C ASP A 248 -25.72 -8.45 20.05
N ARG A 249 -25.92 -7.13 19.92
CA ARG A 249 -26.37 -6.46 18.69
C ARG A 249 -25.38 -6.49 17.54
N TYR A 250 -24.13 -6.91 17.78
CA TYR A 250 -23.16 -7.16 16.73
C TYR A 250 -23.54 -8.36 15.86
N GLN A 251 -24.40 -9.26 16.34
CA GLN A 251 -24.78 -10.48 15.61
C GLN A 251 -25.57 -10.16 14.34
N ASP A 252 -26.59 -9.32 14.38
CA ASP A 252 -26.63 -7.92 13.91
C ASP A 252 -26.04 -7.56 12.53
N ASP A 253 -24.76 -7.83 12.37
CA ASP A 253 -23.97 -7.06 11.43
C ASP A 253 -23.04 -7.96 10.63
N PRO A 254 -23.30 -8.16 9.32
CA PRO A 254 -22.49 -9.03 8.46
C PRO A 254 -21.00 -8.70 8.47
N TRP A 255 -20.66 -7.43 8.66
CA TRP A 255 -19.28 -6.95 8.69
C TRP A 255 -18.53 -7.32 9.98
N LEU A 256 -19.24 -7.61 11.07
CA LEU A 256 -18.66 -7.84 12.40
C LEU A 256 -18.62 -9.32 12.81
N TRP A 257 -19.12 -10.23 11.97
CA TRP A 257 -19.21 -11.67 12.27
C TRP A 257 -17.88 -12.34 12.55
N ASP A 258 -16.79 -11.88 11.92
CA ASP A 258 -15.46 -12.51 12.06
C ASP A 258 -14.60 -11.86 13.15
N LEU A 259 -15.12 -10.87 13.88
CA LEU A 259 -14.36 -10.23 14.96
C LEU A 259 -14.48 -11.04 16.25
N GLU A 260 -13.40 -11.08 17.03
CA GLU A 260 -13.35 -11.79 18.32
C GLU A 260 -14.00 -10.96 19.43
N TRP A 261 -15.26 -11.27 19.77
CA TRP A 261 -16.03 -10.54 20.78
C TRP A 261 -15.82 -11.02 22.22
N ASP A 262 -14.99 -12.05 22.44
CA ASP A 262 -14.73 -12.60 23.77
C ASP A 262 -14.07 -11.56 24.70
N THR A 263 -14.69 -11.38 25.88
CA THR A 263 -14.18 -10.51 26.94
C THR A 263 -13.27 -11.28 27.88
N GLN A 264 -12.23 -10.63 28.39
CA GLN A 264 -11.35 -11.26 29.37
C GLN A 264 -12.04 -11.46 30.72
N GLU A 265 -12.02 -12.68 31.24
CA GLU A 265 -12.52 -12.99 32.58
C GLU A 265 -11.61 -12.46 33.69
N PHE A 266 -12.22 -11.98 34.77
CA PHE A 266 -11.52 -11.40 35.89
C PHE A 266 -10.99 -12.49 36.83
N LYS A 267 -9.66 -12.58 37.01
CA LYS A 267 -9.04 -13.52 37.98
C LYS A 267 -8.57 -12.73 39.21
N GLN A 268 -9.27 -12.89 40.32
CA GLN A 268 -8.94 -12.29 41.63
C GLN A 268 -7.66 -12.91 42.23
N LYS A 269 -6.99 -12.17 43.13
CA LYS A 269 -5.90 -12.73 43.94
C LYS A 269 -6.47 -13.80 44.87
N LYS A 270 -5.96 -15.04 44.78
CA LYS A 270 -6.27 -16.07 45.78
C LYS A 270 -5.61 -15.70 47.11
N ASN A 271 -6.34 -15.81 48.21
CA ASN A 271 -5.76 -15.68 49.55
C ASN A 271 -4.62 -16.70 49.72
N PRO A 272 -3.52 -16.35 50.43
CA PRO A 272 -2.51 -17.33 50.80
C PRO A 272 -3.16 -18.35 51.74
N GLY A 273 -3.47 -19.54 51.23
CA GLY A 273 -3.96 -20.65 52.06
C GLY A 273 -2.92 -20.96 53.14
N LYS A 274 -3.34 -20.94 54.42
CA LYS A 274 -2.51 -21.38 55.55
C LYS A 274 -1.96 -22.78 55.26
N LYS A 275 -0.65 -22.91 55.04
CA LYS A 275 0.03 -24.20 55.01
C LYS A 275 -0.19 -24.89 56.35
N LYS A 276 -0.96 -25.98 56.36
CA LYS A 276 -1.06 -26.91 57.49
C LYS A 276 0.35 -27.47 57.73
N LYS A 277 0.95 -27.12 58.87
CA LYS A 277 2.25 -27.64 59.32
C LYS A 277 2.07 -29.14 59.57
N LYS A 278 2.77 -29.98 58.80
CA LYS A 278 2.78 -31.44 58.96
C LYS A 278 4.13 -31.80 59.57
N ASP A 279 4.13 -32.27 60.82
CA ASP A 279 5.31 -32.82 61.48
C ASP A 279 5.72 -34.15 60.82
N GLN A 280 7.03 -34.42 60.88
CA GLN A 280 7.76 -35.48 60.18
C GLN A 280 7.50 -36.87 60.77
N ASP A 281 7.33 -37.89 59.93
CA ASP A 281 8.32 -38.98 59.80
C ASP A 281 7.90 -40.07 58.78
N GLY A 282 8.89 -40.65 58.10
CA GLY A 282 8.83 -42.04 57.63
C GLY A 282 8.54 -42.35 56.15
N ASN A 283 9.60 -42.31 55.32
CA ASN A 283 9.99 -43.30 54.29
C ASN A 283 9.11 -43.63 53.03
N SER A 284 9.85 -43.80 51.92
CA SER A 284 9.60 -44.57 50.67
C SER A 284 8.72 -44.03 49.51
N LYS A 285 9.42 -43.54 48.48
CA LYS A 285 9.35 -43.76 47.01
C LYS A 285 8.02 -44.09 46.28
N ALA A 286 7.92 -43.42 45.11
CA ALA A 286 7.33 -43.82 43.81
C ALA A 286 5.78 -43.81 43.74
N ALA A 287 5.08 -43.53 42.64
CA ALA A 287 5.31 -42.91 41.34
C ALA A 287 3.91 -42.81 40.66
N VAL A 288 3.81 -42.09 39.54
CA VAL A 288 2.80 -42.20 38.46
C VAL A 288 1.55 -41.28 38.53
N ALA A 289 1.32 -40.76 37.33
CA ALA A 289 0.28 -39.91 36.79
C ALA A 289 -1.15 -40.44 36.91
N GLY A 290 -2.11 -39.58 36.56
CA GLY A 290 -3.38 -40.01 35.99
C GLY A 290 -4.56 -39.23 36.54
N ALA A 291 -5.24 -38.53 35.63
CA ALA A 291 -6.58 -38.01 35.85
C ALA A 291 -7.54 -39.14 36.23
N ASP A 292 -8.52 -38.89 37.10
CA ASP A 292 -9.91 -38.61 36.71
C ASP A 292 -10.84 -38.69 37.93
N GLY A 293 -12.00 -38.04 37.82
CA GLY A 293 -13.14 -38.20 38.73
C GLY A 293 -12.99 -37.50 40.08
N SER A 294 -14.03 -37.04 40.74
CA SER A 294 -15.47 -37.09 40.51
C SER A 294 -16.04 -36.08 41.50
N ALA A 295 -17.02 -35.26 41.11
CA ALA A 295 -18.38 -35.36 41.63
C ALA A 295 -18.46 -35.87 43.08
N GLN A 296 -17.94 -35.11 44.06
CA GLN A 296 -18.17 -35.37 45.49
C GLN A 296 -17.73 -34.19 46.37
N GLU A 297 -18.19 -32.98 46.08
CA GLU A 297 -17.94 -31.83 46.98
C GLU A 297 -19.16 -30.89 47.09
N TRP A 298 -20.37 -31.42 46.81
CA TRP A 298 -21.64 -30.68 46.95
C TRP A 298 -22.47 -31.11 48.16
N GLN A 299 -21.91 -31.89 49.10
CA GLN A 299 -22.65 -32.34 50.29
C GLN A 299 -22.04 -31.97 51.65
N GLU A 300 -20.89 -31.31 51.70
CA GLU A 300 -20.36 -30.77 52.97
C GLU A 300 -20.51 -29.25 53.13
N ALA A 301 -21.06 -28.55 52.12
CA ALA A 301 -21.31 -27.09 52.19
C ALA A 301 -22.60 -26.70 52.94
N LEU A 302 -23.24 -27.63 53.67
CA LEU A 302 -24.41 -27.37 54.51
C LEU A 302 -24.11 -27.34 56.01
N ILE A 303 -22.83 -27.34 56.41
CA ILE A 303 -22.43 -27.01 57.77
C ILE A 303 -21.86 -25.59 57.74
N SER A 304 -22.72 -24.63 58.06
CA SER A 304 -22.34 -23.26 58.38
C SER A 304 -21.14 -23.27 59.36
N PRO A 305 -20.10 -22.46 59.14
CA PRO A 305 -19.17 -22.15 60.23
C PRO A 305 -19.99 -21.56 61.39
N PRO A 306 -19.66 -21.85 62.66
CA PRO A 306 -20.28 -21.14 63.76
C PRO A 306 -20.00 -19.65 63.59
N ASP A 307 -21.07 -18.87 63.54
CA ASP A 307 -21.05 -17.40 63.52
C ASP A 307 -20.18 -16.94 64.71
N PRO A 308 -19.06 -16.23 64.49
CA PRO A 308 -18.40 -15.56 65.59
C PRO A 308 -19.37 -14.46 66.03
N GLY A 309 -20.06 -14.70 67.15
CA GLY A 309 -20.97 -13.73 67.73
C GLY A 309 -20.33 -12.34 67.84
N PRO A 310 -21.14 -11.28 67.89
CA PRO A 310 -20.63 -9.91 67.95
C PRO A 310 -19.62 -9.79 69.10
N PRO A 311 -18.50 -9.09 68.90
CA PRO A 311 -17.50 -8.92 69.94
C PRO A 311 -18.16 -8.28 71.17
N GLY A 312 -17.78 -8.76 72.36
CA GLY A 312 -18.27 -8.22 73.62
C GLY A 312 -17.93 -6.73 73.76
N GLU A 313 -18.85 -5.99 74.39
CA GLU A 313 -18.93 -4.52 74.47
C GLU A 313 -17.66 -3.85 75.06
N ASP A 314 -16.73 -4.61 75.62
CA ASP A 314 -15.49 -4.11 76.25
C ASP A 314 -14.26 -4.06 75.30
N GLU A 315 -14.34 -4.57 74.07
CA GLU A 315 -13.28 -4.40 73.05
C GLU A 315 -13.55 -3.27 72.04
N GLU A 316 -14.75 -2.67 72.04
CA GLU A 316 -15.14 -1.59 71.11
C GLU A 316 -14.48 -0.23 71.40
N LEU A 317 -13.84 -0.05 72.56
CA LEU A 317 -13.36 1.26 73.02
C LEU A 317 -11.87 1.56 72.77
N LYS A 318 -11.12 0.72 72.06
CA LYS A 318 -9.67 0.97 71.81
C LYS A 318 -9.14 0.65 70.41
N VAL A 319 -10.00 0.49 69.41
CA VAL A 319 -9.54 0.45 68.01
C VAL A 319 -9.91 1.77 67.33
N PRO A 320 -8.94 2.62 66.96
CA PRO A 320 -9.21 3.82 66.18
C PRO A 320 -10.02 3.46 64.93
N ALA A 321 -11.06 4.23 64.61
CA ALA A 321 -11.89 4.00 63.41
C ALA A 321 -11.06 3.88 62.11
N SER A 322 -9.88 4.52 62.08
CA SER A 322 -8.90 4.38 61.01
C SER A 322 -8.33 2.97 60.88
N GLN A 323 -8.10 2.23 61.98
CA GLN A 323 -7.63 0.84 61.97
C GLN A 323 -8.71 -0.11 61.48
N VAL A 324 -9.96 0.04 61.93
CA VAL A 324 -11.10 -0.76 61.42
C VAL A 324 -11.30 -0.53 59.91
N CYS A 325 -11.18 0.72 59.46
CA CYS A 325 -11.22 1.07 58.04
C CYS A 325 -10.03 0.47 57.26
N LEU A 326 -8.83 0.45 57.86
CA LEU A 326 -7.62 -0.15 57.28
C LEU A 326 -7.74 -1.68 57.19
N GLU A 327 -8.39 -2.32 58.15
CA GLU A 327 -8.66 -3.76 58.14
C GLU A 327 -9.71 -4.12 57.08
N ARG A 328 -10.81 -3.35 56.99
CA ARG A 328 -11.75 -3.46 55.85
C ARG A 328 -11.07 -3.24 54.51
N LEU A 329 -10.16 -2.26 54.40
CA LEU A 329 -9.38 -2.03 53.19
C LEU A 329 -8.44 -3.22 52.88
N LYS A 330 -7.77 -3.78 53.89
CA LYS A 330 -6.93 -4.99 53.74
C LYS A 330 -7.75 -6.20 53.29
N GLU A 331 -8.99 -6.35 53.75
CA GLU A 331 -9.91 -7.38 53.26
C GLU A 331 -10.28 -7.16 51.78
N THR A 332 -10.49 -5.91 51.36
CA THR A 332 -10.74 -5.57 49.94
C THR A 332 -9.51 -5.75 49.03
N VAL A 333 -8.30 -5.89 49.57
CA VAL A 333 -7.10 -6.25 48.77
C VAL A 333 -7.24 -7.64 48.14
N ALA A 334 -7.99 -8.56 48.77
CA ALA A 334 -8.29 -9.88 48.19
C ALA A 334 -9.17 -9.78 46.93
N LEU A 335 -9.99 -8.72 46.82
CA LEU A 335 -10.83 -8.44 45.66
C LEU A 335 -10.04 -7.81 44.50
N GLN A 336 -8.78 -7.43 44.71
CA GLN A 336 -7.95 -6.88 43.65
C GLN A 336 -7.65 -7.92 42.57
N PRO A 337 -7.60 -7.50 41.29
CA PRO A 337 -7.18 -8.38 40.22
C PRO A 337 -5.76 -8.88 40.44
N LYS A 338 -5.51 -10.15 40.10
CA LYS A 338 -4.18 -10.77 40.22
C LYS A 338 -3.11 -10.07 39.37
N ARG A 339 -3.51 -9.46 38.26
CA ARG A 339 -2.70 -8.65 37.36
C ARG A 339 -3.55 -7.49 36.84
N LEU A 340 -2.99 -6.29 36.72
CA LEU A 340 -3.66 -5.17 36.06
C LEU A 340 -4.01 -5.58 34.62
N GLN A 341 -5.31 -5.61 34.30
CA GLN A 341 -5.81 -6.01 32.99
C GLN A 341 -5.96 -4.77 32.11
N HIS A 342 -5.50 -4.86 30.86
CA HIS A 342 -5.65 -3.80 29.88
C HIS A 342 -7.10 -3.74 29.38
N LEU A 343 -7.80 -2.62 29.65
CA LEU A 343 -9.20 -2.35 29.27
C LEU A 343 -10.16 -3.52 29.56
N PRO A 344 -10.45 -3.83 30.84
CA PRO A 344 -11.38 -4.91 31.20
C PRO A 344 -12.79 -4.67 30.62
N GLY A 345 -13.48 -5.75 30.26
CA GLY A 345 -14.82 -5.71 29.67
C GLY A 345 -14.89 -5.36 28.17
N HIS A 346 -13.76 -5.07 27.52
CA HIS A 346 -13.70 -4.81 26.09
C HIS A 346 -13.28 -6.07 25.30
N PRO A 347 -13.76 -6.24 24.05
CA PRO A 347 -13.44 -7.39 23.22
C PRO A 347 -11.96 -7.40 22.81
N GLY A 348 -11.41 -8.58 22.51
CA GLY A 348 -10.00 -8.76 22.13
C GLY A 348 -9.54 -7.84 20.99
N TRP A 349 -10.35 -7.73 19.92
CA TRP A 349 -10.03 -6.89 18.77
C TRP A 349 -9.91 -5.40 19.12
N TYR A 350 -10.72 -4.88 20.05
CA TYR A 350 -10.72 -3.47 20.44
C TYR A 350 -9.52 -3.13 21.33
N ARG A 351 -9.15 -4.04 22.22
CA ARG A 351 -7.96 -3.89 23.09
C ARG A 351 -6.67 -3.86 22.29
N ASN A 352 -6.59 -4.60 21.19
CA ASN A 352 -5.46 -4.57 20.26
C ASN A 352 -5.33 -3.22 19.52
N LEU A 353 -6.39 -2.41 19.47
CA LEU A 353 -6.36 -1.06 18.88
C LEU A 353 -5.95 0.01 19.89
N ALA A 354 -5.87 -0.30 21.18
CA ALA A 354 -5.50 0.63 22.23
C ALA A 354 -4.02 0.48 22.61
N PRO A 355 -3.32 1.58 22.95
CA PRO A 355 -1.93 1.54 23.38
C PRO A 355 -1.77 0.75 24.69
N PRO A 356 -0.66 0.01 24.90
CA PRO A 356 -0.45 -0.75 26.11
C PRO A 356 -0.48 0.11 27.38
N LEU A 357 -0.93 -0.46 28.49
CA LEU A 357 -1.07 0.22 29.79
C LEU A 357 0.26 0.81 30.34
N GLU A 358 1.41 0.34 29.85
CA GLU A 358 2.75 0.74 30.33
C GLU A 358 3.28 2.03 29.64
N GLU A 359 2.69 2.47 28.52
CA GLU A 359 3.09 3.73 27.87
C GLU A 359 2.47 4.94 28.57
N ALA A 360 3.22 5.54 29.50
CA ALA A 360 2.86 6.77 30.20
C ALA A 360 2.71 7.95 29.20
N GLY A 361 1.48 8.23 28.78
CA GLY A 361 1.14 9.32 27.85
C GLY A 361 0.07 8.98 26.81
N GLY A 362 -0.32 7.70 26.69
CA GLY A 362 -1.37 7.28 25.76
C GLY A 362 -2.76 7.78 26.17
N VAL A 363 -3.49 8.40 25.23
CA VAL A 363 -4.91 8.68 25.41
C VAL A 363 -5.66 7.34 25.45
N PRO A 364 -6.45 7.05 26.49
CA PRO A 364 -7.23 5.82 26.58
C PRO A 364 -8.24 5.76 25.41
N GLY A 365 -8.14 4.72 24.58
CA GLY A 365 -9.01 4.51 23.41
C GLY A 365 -8.31 3.81 22.24
N PRO A 366 -9.02 3.51 21.13
CA PRO A 366 -8.51 2.76 20.00
C PRO A 366 -7.60 3.60 19.10
N SER A 367 -6.51 4.14 19.66
CA SER A 367 -5.65 5.12 19.01
C SER A 367 -4.60 4.52 18.06
N LEU A 368 -4.47 3.19 17.99
CA LEU A 368 -3.58 2.50 17.04
C LEU A 368 -4.28 2.13 15.72
N ILE A 369 -5.56 2.47 15.56
CA ILE A 369 -6.31 2.15 14.35
C ILE A 369 -5.70 2.82 13.11
N SER A 370 -5.53 2.02 12.05
CA SER A 370 -5.02 2.48 10.75
C SER A 370 -5.70 1.78 9.58
N LEU A 371 -5.66 2.38 8.39
CA LEU A 371 -6.22 1.79 7.16
C LEU A 371 -5.55 0.46 6.74
N GLN A 372 -4.35 0.17 7.26
CA GLN A 372 -3.63 -1.08 6.95
C GLN A 372 -4.20 -2.27 7.73
N MET A 373 -4.92 -2.03 8.82
CA MET A 373 -5.48 -3.10 9.64
C MET A 373 -6.66 -3.78 8.96
N ARG A 374 -6.76 -5.11 9.09
CA ARG A 374 -7.86 -5.91 8.53
C ARG A 374 -9.23 -5.58 9.15
N VAL A 375 -9.24 -5.03 10.37
CA VAL A 375 -10.46 -4.64 11.09
C VAL A 375 -11.06 -3.35 10.51
N THR A 376 -10.23 -2.47 9.94
CA THR A 376 -10.65 -1.13 9.50
C THR A 376 -11.70 -1.15 8.37
N PRO A 377 -11.54 -1.91 7.27
CA PRO A 377 -12.59 -2.06 6.25
C PRO A 377 -13.94 -2.55 6.81
N LYS A 378 -13.90 -3.38 7.86
CA LYS A 378 -15.09 -3.94 8.51
C LYS A 378 -15.79 -2.91 9.38
N LEU A 379 -15.04 -2.16 10.20
CA LEU A 379 -15.57 -1.06 11.01
C LEU A 379 -16.19 0.06 10.16
N MET A 380 -15.58 0.34 9.01
CA MET A 380 -16.12 1.27 8.01
C MET A 380 -17.32 0.72 7.23
N ARG A 381 -17.64 -0.58 7.42
CA ARG A 381 -18.70 -1.31 6.70
C ARG A 381 -18.60 -1.13 5.20
N LEU A 382 -17.41 -1.33 4.65
CA LEU A 382 -17.21 -1.17 3.21
C LEU A 382 -18.02 -2.19 2.43
N ALA A 383 -18.62 -1.74 1.33
CA ALA A 383 -19.40 -2.57 0.42
C ALA A 383 -18.86 -2.46 -1.01
N TRP A 384 -18.87 -3.58 -1.72
CA TRP A 384 -18.59 -3.69 -3.14
C TRP A 384 -19.92 -3.92 -3.90
N ASP A 385 -20.33 -3.00 -4.77
CA ASP A 385 -21.64 -3.00 -5.45
C ASP A 385 -22.84 -3.14 -4.50
N GLY A 386 -22.67 -2.69 -3.24
CA GLY A 386 -23.66 -2.82 -2.17
C GLY A 386 -23.60 -4.13 -1.37
N PHE A 387 -22.73 -5.07 -1.74
CA PHE A 387 -22.47 -6.30 -0.99
C PHE A 387 -21.38 -6.11 0.07
N PRO A 388 -21.52 -6.67 1.29
CA PRO A 388 -20.55 -6.50 2.37
C PRO A 388 -19.20 -7.13 2.03
N LEU A 389 -18.12 -6.39 2.30
CA LEU A 389 -16.75 -6.89 2.19
C LEU A 389 -16.42 -7.86 3.33
N HIS A 390 -15.74 -8.95 2.97
CA HIS A 390 -15.31 -10.00 3.88
C HIS A 390 -13.88 -10.45 3.52
N TYR A 391 -13.12 -10.87 4.53
CA TYR A 391 -11.74 -11.34 4.36
C TYR A 391 -11.66 -12.83 4.67
N SER A 392 -11.24 -13.62 3.67
CA SER A 392 -10.93 -15.04 3.82
C SER A 392 -9.42 -15.24 3.92
N GLU A 393 -8.97 -16.16 4.77
CA GLU A 393 -7.54 -16.45 4.92
C GLU A 393 -6.91 -17.06 3.66
N LYS A 394 -7.67 -17.88 2.94
CA LYS A 394 -7.21 -18.55 1.71
C LYS A 394 -7.23 -17.60 0.50
N HIS A 395 -8.35 -16.91 0.31
CA HIS A 395 -8.62 -16.12 -0.91
C HIS A 395 -8.43 -14.61 -0.76
N GLY A 396 -8.13 -14.12 0.45
CA GLY A 396 -7.98 -12.70 0.74
C GLY A 396 -9.31 -11.94 0.76
N TRP A 397 -9.29 -10.66 0.37
CA TRP A 397 -10.49 -9.81 0.35
C TRP A 397 -11.47 -10.19 -0.77
N GLY A 398 -12.74 -10.25 -0.41
CA GLY A 398 -13.88 -10.47 -1.29
C GLY A 398 -15.15 -9.84 -0.74
N TYR A 399 -16.29 -10.19 -1.32
CA TYR A 399 -17.60 -9.71 -0.90
C TYR A 399 -18.62 -10.86 -0.85
N LEU A 400 -19.64 -10.69 0.00
CA LEU A 400 -20.65 -11.73 0.26
C LEU A 400 -21.94 -11.43 -0.51
N VAL A 401 -22.31 -12.35 -1.39
CA VAL A 401 -23.56 -12.29 -2.16
C VAL A 401 -24.58 -13.25 -1.52
N PRO A 402 -25.75 -12.79 -1.05
CA PRO A 402 -26.71 -13.64 -0.36
C PRO A 402 -27.38 -14.70 -1.27
N GLY A 403 -28.08 -15.67 -0.71
CA GLY A 403 -28.90 -16.63 -1.48
C GLY A 403 -28.27 -17.99 -1.72
N ARG A 404 -27.21 -18.33 -0.98
CA ARG A 404 -26.69 -19.70 -0.90
C ARG A 404 -27.65 -20.55 -0.06
N GLN A 405 -28.12 -21.68 -0.58
CA GLN A 405 -29.12 -22.53 0.11
C GLN A 405 -28.54 -23.87 0.58
N ASP A 406 -27.51 -24.35 -0.11
CA ASP A 406 -26.78 -25.59 0.14
C ASP A 406 -26.07 -25.62 1.50
N ASN A 407 -25.69 -24.46 2.04
CA ASN A 407 -24.97 -24.36 3.30
C ASN A 407 -25.82 -23.96 4.52
N LEU A 408 -27.14 -24.04 4.39
CA LEU A 408 -28.06 -23.83 5.50
C LEU A 408 -28.28 -25.16 6.23
N TRP A 409 -27.68 -25.33 7.42
CA TRP A 409 -27.82 -26.56 8.21
C TRP A 409 -29.26 -26.73 8.71
N ARG A 410 -29.89 -27.89 8.43
CA ARG A 410 -31.30 -28.19 8.75
C ARG A 410 -31.62 -28.32 10.25
N SER A 411 -30.64 -28.45 11.15
CA SER A 411 -30.89 -28.87 12.56
C SER A 411 -30.85 -27.76 13.63
N TRP A 412 -30.51 -26.51 13.30
CA TRP A 412 -30.42 -25.41 14.29
C TRP A 412 -31.74 -24.63 14.47
N ALA A 413 -32.86 -25.16 14.02
CA ALA A 413 -34.11 -24.45 13.71
C ALA A 413 -34.88 -23.78 14.87
N SER A 414 -34.34 -23.70 16.10
CA SER A 414 -35.19 -23.38 17.26
C SER A 414 -34.94 -22.00 17.92
N TRP A 415 -33.71 -21.49 18.13
CA TRP A 415 -33.55 -20.27 18.98
C TRP A 415 -32.63 -19.13 18.48
N ARG A 416 -31.98 -19.24 17.31
CA ARG A 416 -31.17 -18.14 16.71
C ARG A 416 -31.63 -17.66 15.31
N TRP A 417 -32.77 -18.15 14.83
CA TRP A 417 -33.14 -18.15 13.40
C TRP A 417 -33.99 -16.98 12.88
N THR A 418 -34.48 -16.09 13.72
CA THR A 418 -35.32 -14.97 13.25
C THR A 418 -34.52 -13.87 12.57
N TRP A 419 -33.26 -13.69 12.95
CA TRP A 419 -32.51 -12.49 12.61
C TRP A 419 -31.71 -12.57 11.28
N ARG A 420 -30.98 -13.67 11.02
CA ARG A 420 -30.24 -13.86 9.75
C ARG A 420 -31.16 -14.07 8.53
N ARG A 421 -32.35 -14.66 8.75
CA ARG A 421 -33.41 -14.77 7.72
C ARG A 421 -34.02 -13.39 7.43
N ARG A 422 -34.28 -12.58 8.48
CA ARG A 422 -34.64 -11.16 8.34
C ARG A 422 -33.58 -10.37 7.59
N TRP A 423 -32.29 -10.65 7.78
CA TRP A 423 -31.23 -10.01 7.00
C TRP A 423 -31.28 -10.43 5.52
N ALA A 424 -31.38 -11.72 5.21
CA ALA A 424 -31.51 -12.18 3.82
C ALA A 424 -32.80 -11.68 3.14
N GLU A 425 -33.88 -11.49 3.90
CA GLU A 425 -35.16 -10.90 3.43
C GLU A 425 -35.09 -9.37 3.32
N ARG A 426 -34.52 -8.66 4.30
CA ARG A 426 -34.27 -7.21 4.26
C ARG A 426 -33.31 -6.85 3.14
N SER A 427 -32.25 -7.62 2.90
CA SER A 427 -31.32 -7.39 1.79
C SER A 427 -32.02 -7.60 0.45
N ARG A 428 -32.86 -8.65 0.31
CA ARG A 428 -33.71 -8.85 -0.88
C ARG A 428 -34.79 -7.77 -1.05
N ALA A 429 -35.28 -7.17 0.03
CA ALA A 429 -36.24 -6.05 0.00
C ALA A 429 -35.55 -4.70 -0.29
N TRP A 430 -34.38 -4.46 0.30
CA TRP A 430 -33.54 -3.27 0.11
C TRP A 430 -33.04 -3.16 -1.32
N HIS A 431 -32.59 -4.28 -1.92
CA HIS A 431 -32.21 -4.34 -3.35
C HIS A 431 -33.41 -4.13 -4.29
N ARG A 432 -34.60 -4.66 -3.96
CA ARG A 432 -35.83 -4.41 -4.75
C ARG A 432 -36.24 -2.93 -4.76
N SER A 433 -35.97 -2.18 -3.69
CA SER A 433 -36.31 -0.75 -3.61
C SER A 433 -35.39 0.17 -4.43
N ARG A 434 -34.21 -0.30 -4.86
CA ARG A 434 -33.18 0.53 -5.53
C ARG A 434 -33.16 0.46 -7.06
N GLY A 435 -34.18 -0.16 -7.69
CA GLY A 435 -34.44 -0.04 -9.12
C GLY A 435 -33.22 -0.22 -10.04
N PHE A 436 -32.91 -1.46 -10.43
CA PHE A 436 -32.19 -1.64 -11.68
C PHE A 436 -33.01 -1.01 -12.82
N PRO A 437 -32.41 -0.26 -13.77
CA PRO A 437 -33.15 0.27 -14.90
C PRO A 437 -33.82 -0.88 -15.63
N ALA A 438 -35.15 -0.82 -15.72
CA ALA A 438 -35.95 -1.70 -16.55
C ALA A 438 -35.56 -1.46 -18.01
N GLY A 439 -34.55 -2.19 -18.49
CA GLY A 439 -33.95 -1.94 -19.80
C GLY A 439 -33.42 -3.18 -20.49
N TRP A 440 -33.77 -4.39 -20.05
CA TRP A 440 -33.57 -5.63 -20.82
C TRP A 440 -34.75 -6.57 -20.51
N GLY A 441 -35.90 -6.25 -21.08
CA GLY A 441 -37.12 -7.06 -21.00
C GLY A 441 -37.10 -8.21 -22.01
N GLY A 442 -36.84 -9.42 -21.53
CA GLY A 442 -37.22 -10.67 -22.19
C GLY A 442 -38.37 -11.31 -21.41
N ARG A 443 -39.56 -11.35 -22.02
CA ARG A 443 -40.83 -11.84 -21.45
C ARG A 443 -40.71 -13.26 -20.89
N ILE A 444 -41.14 -13.47 -19.63
CA ILE A 444 -41.77 -14.73 -19.20
C ILE A 444 -42.90 -14.37 -18.21
N GLY A 445 -44.12 -14.77 -18.56
CA GLY A 445 -45.35 -14.47 -17.80
C GLY A 445 -45.55 -15.34 -16.55
N PRO A 446 -46.60 -15.07 -15.75
CA PRO A 446 -46.84 -15.74 -14.49
C PRO A 446 -47.73 -16.96 -14.67
N SER A 447 -47.18 -18.16 -14.60
CA SER A 447 -47.95 -19.39 -14.45
C SER A 447 -47.04 -20.55 -14.08
N PHE A 448 -46.86 -20.79 -12.78
CA PHE A 448 -46.54 -22.11 -12.23
C PHE A 448 -46.82 -22.13 -10.72
N LEU A 449 -48.09 -21.99 -10.37
CA LEU A 449 -48.66 -22.47 -9.12
C LEU A 449 -49.74 -23.47 -9.53
N ASP A 450 -49.89 -24.52 -8.72
CA ASP A 450 -50.79 -25.67 -8.88
C ASP A 450 -50.23 -26.83 -9.72
N PHE A 451 -49.57 -27.78 -9.05
CA PHE A 451 -49.86 -29.22 -9.20
C PHE A 451 -49.08 -30.08 -8.18
N PHE A 452 -49.82 -30.69 -7.25
CA PHE A 452 -49.72 -32.06 -6.70
C PHE A 452 -49.99 -32.18 -5.17
N PRO A 453 -50.71 -33.24 -4.73
CA PRO A 453 -51.43 -33.38 -3.45
C PRO A 453 -50.58 -34.10 -2.35
N PRO A 454 -51.05 -34.17 -1.09
CA PRO A 454 -50.25 -34.72 0.01
C PRO A 454 -50.23 -36.26 -0.01
N PRO A 455 -49.13 -36.94 0.37
CA PRO A 455 -49.14 -38.39 0.52
C PRO A 455 -49.65 -38.80 1.90
N ALA A 456 -50.46 -39.86 1.89
CA ALA A 456 -51.01 -40.58 3.04
C ALA A 456 -49.95 -41.40 3.80
N MET A 457 -50.19 -41.63 5.09
CA MET A 457 -49.41 -42.52 5.95
C MET A 457 -49.65 -44.00 5.64
N PRO A 458 -48.66 -44.87 5.91
CA PRO A 458 -48.92 -46.24 6.33
C PRO A 458 -48.43 -46.50 7.77
N GLU A 459 -49.30 -47.17 8.53
CA GLU A 459 -49.02 -47.82 9.81
C GLU A 459 -48.16 -49.08 9.62
N GLY A 460 -47.36 -49.43 10.63
CA GLY A 460 -46.69 -50.74 10.71
C GLY A 460 -45.36 -50.70 11.45
N VAL A 461 -45.41 -50.87 12.78
CA VAL A 461 -44.23 -51.10 13.64
C VAL A 461 -43.95 -52.61 13.70
N PRO A 462 -42.68 -53.02 13.72
CA PRO A 462 -42.25 -53.79 14.89
C PRO A 462 -40.96 -53.23 15.52
N SER A 463 -40.99 -53.24 16.85
CA SER A 463 -39.95 -52.91 17.82
C SER A 463 -38.71 -53.80 17.74
N ILE A 464 -37.51 -53.25 18.02
CA ILE A 464 -36.32 -53.81 18.74
C ILE A 464 -35.14 -52.80 18.60
N PRO A 465 -34.21 -52.69 19.58
CA PRO A 465 -33.89 -51.44 20.28
C PRO A 465 -32.68 -50.63 19.76
N TRP A 466 -32.67 -49.35 20.15
CA TRP A 466 -31.54 -48.43 20.02
C TRP A 466 -30.36 -48.90 20.88
N HIS A 467 -29.36 -49.53 20.26
CA HIS A 467 -27.91 -49.48 20.53
C HIS A 467 -27.26 -50.64 19.74
N CYS A 468 -26.14 -50.35 19.06
CA CYS A 468 -25.47 -51.17 18.01
C CYS A 468 -26.16 -51.00 16.64
N TRP A 469 -25.62 -50.34 15.63
CA TRP A 469 -24.25 -50.33 15.11
C TRP A 469 -23.84 -48.89 14.78
N LEU A 470 -22.92 -48.35 15.58
CA LEU A 470 -22.02 -47.28 15.17
C LEU A 470 -20.68 -47.98 14.87
N GLN A 471 -19.92 -47.45 13.92
CA GLN A 471 -18.67 -47.99 13.35
C GLN A 471 -18.88 -49.01 12.22
N GLU A 472 -19.05 -48.51 10.98
CA GLU A 472 -18.29 -48.95 9.77
C GLU A 472 -18.80 -48.43 8.41
N GLU A 473 -19.85 -47.61 8.34
CA GLU A 473 -20.29 -46.99 7.06
C GLU A 473 -20.33 -45.45 7.10
N LEU A 474 -19.19 -44.81 7.42
CA LEU A 474 -19.07 -43.34 7.33
C LEU A 474 -17.95 -42.85 6.38
N ASP A 475 -17.29 -43.77 5.67
CA ASP A 475 -16.18 -43.43 4.75
C ASP A 475 -16.47 -43.62 3.25
N GLU A 476 -17.66 -44.08 2.84
CA GLU A 476 -17.97 -44.33 1.40
C GLU A 476 -19.07 -43.46 0.77
N LEU A 477 -19.55 -42.39 1.42
CA LEU A 477 -20.59 -41.51 0.84
C LEU A 477 -20.18 -40.04 0.60
N TRP A 478 -18.88 -39.74 0.50
CA TRP A 478 -18.38 -38.41 0.14
C TRP A 478 -17.72 -38.31 -1.24
N VAL A 479 -18.29 -38.96 -2.25
CA VAL A 479 -18.00 -38.60 -3.65
C VAL A 479 -19.31 -38.37 -4.41
N LEU A 480 -20.02 -37.30 -4.06
CA LEU A 480 -20.91 -36.64 -5.01
C LEU A 480 -20.09 -35.57 -5.73
N PRO A 481 -20.15 -35.49 -7.08
CA PRO A 481 -19.46 -34.44 -7.82
C PRO A 481 -20.03 -33.10 -7.38
N GLU A 482 -19.19 -32.19 -6.89
CA GLU A 482 -19.56 -30.83 -6.53
C GLU A 482 -20.21 -30.14 -7.74
N ALA A 483 -21.54 -30.18 -7.82
CA ALA A 483 -22.28 -29.33 -8.74
C ALA A 483 -21.92 -27.89 -8.37
N ARG A 484 -21.22 -27.20 -9.27
CA ARG A 484 -20.83 -25.78 -9.13
C ARG A 484 -22.10 -24.92 -9.06
N SER A 485 -22.67 -24.83 -7.88
CA SER A 485 -23.79 -23.94 -7.56
C SER A 485 -23.27 -22.50 -7.63
N GLN A 486 -23.85 -21.71 -8.53
CA GLN A 486 -23.51 -20.31 -8.73
C GLN A 486 -24.80 -19.48 -8.73
N PRO A 487 -24.82 -18.28 -8.13
CA PRO A 487 -25.98 -17.40 -8.22
C PRO A 487 -26.23 -17.00 -9.68
N SER A 488 -27.46 -17.21 -10.16
CA SER A 488 -27.87 -16.89 -11.54
C SER A 488 -27.88 -15.39 -11.85
N TYR A 489 -27.94 -14.54 -10.82
CA TYR A 489 -28.11 -13.10 -10.94
C TYR A 489 -26.81 -12.30 -10.73
N HIS A 490 -25.68 -12.97 -10.44
CA HIS A 490 -24.42 -12.29 -10.13
C HIS A 490 -23.21 -12.99 -10.76
N HIS A 491 -22.44 -12.24 -11.54
CA HIS A 491 -21.26 -12.73 -12.28
C HIS A 491 -20.01 -12.00 -11.78
N GLY A 492 -19.14 -12.70 -11.05
CA GLY A 492 -17.91 -12.15 -10.47
C GLY A 492 -16.79 -13.19 -10.40
N ASN A 493 -15.65 -12.85 -9.79
CA ASN A 493 -14.55 -13.81 -9.58
C ASN A 493 -14.90 -14.79 -8.45
N GLY A 494 -15.37 -15.98 -8.82
CA GLY A 494 -15.95 -16.97 -7.91
C GLY A 494 -17.19 -17.61 -8.55
N PRO A 495 -18.03 -18.33 -7.79
CA PRO A 495 -18.05 -18.45 -6.33
C PRO A 495 -16.98 -19.41 -5.79
N TYR A 496 -16.40 -19.07 -4.65
CA TYR A 496 -15.47 -19.95 -3.92
C TYR A 496 -16.24 -20.66 -2.79
N ASN A 497 -16.59 -21.92 -3.04
CA ASN A 497 -17.50 -22.68 -2.18
C ASN A 497 -16.88 -23.13 -0.86
N ASP A 498 -15.54 -23.14 -0.76
CA ASP A 498 -14.78 -23.44 0.44
C ASP A 498 -14.92 -22.37 1.54
N VAL A 499 -15.32 -21.15 1.17
CA VAL A 499 -15.71 -20.11 2.14
C VAL A 499 -17.17 -20.35 2.52
N ASN A 500 -17.38 -21.14 3.57
CA ASN A 500 -18.69 -21.64 3.95
C ASN A 500 -19.45 -20.73 4.95
N ILE A 501 -19.80 -19.52 4.51
CA ILE A 501 -20.60 -18.59 5.33
C ILE A 501 -22.10 -18.86 5.12
N PRO A 502 -22.88 -19.19 6.16
CA PRO A 502 -24.28 -19.59 6.03
C PRO A 502 -25.11 -18.57 5.23
N GLY A 503 -25.77 -19.03 4.16
CA GLY A 503 -26.65 -18.20 3.34
C GLY A 503 -25.96 -17.30 2.31
N CYS A 504 -24.62 -17.29 2.22
CA CYS A 504 -23.86 -16.40 1.37
C CYS A 504 -22.86 -17.12 0.45
N TRP A 505 -22.69 -16.59 -0.76
CA TRP A 505 -21.60 -16.91 -1.69
C TRP A 505 -20.45 -15.92 -1.51
N PHE A 506 -19.21 -16.40 -1.55
CA PHE A 506 -18.03 -15.55 -1.53
C PHE A 506 -17.47 -15.34 -2.92
N PHE A 507 -17.27 -14.07 -3.30
CA PHE A 507 -16.60 -13.67 -4.53
C PHE A 507 -15.36 -12.86 -4.19
N LYS A 508 -14.23 -13.17 -4.82
CA LYS A 508 -12.96 -12.52 -4.58
C LYS A 508 -12.92 -11.15 -5.26
N LEU A 509 -12.27 -10.17 -4.63
CA LEU A 509 -12.02 -8.89 -5.29
C LEU A 509 -11.04 -9.06 -6.45
N PRO A 510 -11.25 -8.40 -7.59
CA PRO A 510 -10.31 -8.44 -8.70
C PRO A 510 -9.00 -7.76 -8.30
N HIS A 511 -7.88 -8.49 -8.37
CA HIS A 511 -6.55 -7.94 -8.12
C HIS A 511 -5.98 -7.30 -9.39
N LYS A 512 -5.58 -6.02 -9.28
CA LYS A 512 -5.35 -5.07 -10.38
C LYS A 512 -6.59 -4.93 -11.27
N ALA A 513 -7.27 -3.80 -11.17
CA ALA A 513 -8.29 -3.40 -12.12
C ALA A 513 -7.64 -3.13 -13.49
N THR A 514 -7.29 -4.19 -14.23
CA THR A 514 -6.86 -4.05 -15.62
C THR A 514 -8.11 -3.72 -16.44
N LEU A 515 -8.45 -2.44 -16.47
CA LEU A 515 -9.43 -1.83 -17.36
C LEU A 515 -8.83 -1.66 -18.77
N ALA A 516 -8.16 -2.69 -19.29
CA ALA A 516 -7.73 -2.77 -20.68
C ALA A 516 -7.47 -4.23 -21.06
N PHE A 517 -8.24 -4.71 -22.03
CA PHE A 517 -8.10 -5.99 -22.73
C PHE A 517 -8.58 -7.25 -22.01
N LEU A 518 -9.85 -7.54 -22.24
CA LEU A 518 -10.61 -8.73 -21.88
C LEU A 518 -10.10 -10.06 -22.51
N LEU A 519 -8.84 -10.18 -22.97
CA LEU A 519 -8.39 -11.42 -23.64
C LEU A 519 -6.97 -11.93 -23.38
N LEU A 520 -6.06 -11.26 -22.64
CA LEU A 520 -4.65 -11.74 -22.62
C LEU A 520 -3.95 -11.91 -21.26
N LEU A 521 -4.56 -11.56 -20.12
CA LEU A 521 -3.95 -11.79 -18.80
C LEU A 521 -4.98 -12.37 -17.81
N LYS A 522 -5.23 -13.69 -17.91
CA LYS A 522 -5.98 -14.45 -16.90
C LYS A 522 -5.29 -14.48 -15.52
N ASP A 523 -4.00 -14.13 -15.44
CA ASP A 523 -3.17 -14.36 -14.26
C ASP A 523 -3.34 -13.30 -13.13
N GLY A 524 -4.04 -12.19 -13.40
CA GLY A 524 -4.32 -11.17 -12.38
C GLY A 524 -5.29 -11.63 -11.30
N ASN A 525 -6.22 -12.53 -11.65
CA ASN A 525 -7.38 -12.90 -10.84
C ASN A 525 -7.06 -13.90 -9.71
N GLU A 526 -5.88 -14.54 -9.76
CA GLU A 526 -5.43 -15.50 -8.74
C GLU A 526 -4.72 -14.83 -7.57
N ASN A 527 -4.22 -13.60 -7.74
CA ASN A 527 -3.53 -12.89 -6.67
C ASN A 527 -4.52 -12.31 -5.66
N ASN A 528 -4.16 -12.34 -4.38
CA ASN A 528 -4.98 -11.79 -3.30
C ASN A 528 -4.82 -10.27 -3.22
N VAL A 529 -5.94 -9.56 -3.09
CA VAL A 529 -5.92 -8.13 -2.76
C VAL A 529 -5.36 -7.96 -1.36
N GLY A 530 -4.33 -7.11 -1.18
CA GLY A 530 -3.74 -6.84 0.13
C GLY A 530 -4.58 -5.88 0.99
N SER A 531 -4.98 -4.75 0.40
CA SER A 531 -5.81 -3.73 1.08
C SER A 531 -6.84 -3.15 0.12
N PRO A 532 -8.12 -3.00 0.55
CA PRO A 532 -9.16 -2.36 -0.25
C PRO A 532 -8.98 -0.83 -0.36
N PHE A 533 -8.05 -0.23 0.39
CA PHE A 533 -7.70 1.19 0.31
C PHE A 533 -6.50 1.48 -0.60
N ALA A 534 -6.01 0.47 -1.33
CA ALA A 534 -4.88 0.62 -2.24
C ALA A 534 -5.22 1.59 -3.40
N LYS A 535 -4.17 2.17 -3.99
CA LYS A 535 -4.28 3.13 -5.10
C LYS A 535 -5.16 2.63 -6.24
N ASP A 536 -5.07 1.33 -6.55
CA ASP A 536 -5.78 0.69 -7.66
C ASP A 536 -7.31 0.68 -7.47
N PHE A 537 -7.79 0.83 -6.23
CA PHE A 537 -9.23 0.89 -5.91
C PHE A 537 -9.77 2.31 -5.82
N LEU A 538 -8.94 3.35 -5.91
CA LEU A 538 -9.40 4.74 -5.90
C LEU A 538 -10.42 5.05 -7.01
N PRO A 539 -10.25 4.57 -8.26
CA PRO A 539 -11.27 4.76 -9.30
C PRO A 539 -12.59 4.06 -8.95
N ARG A 540 -12.54 2.93 -8.25
CA ARG A 540 -13.72 2.20 -7.77
C ARG A 540 -14.43 2.89 -6.62
N MET A 541 -13.72 3.75 -5.89
CA MET A 541 -14.32 4.64 -4.91
C MET A 541 -15.00 5.84 -5.58
N GLU A 542 -14.41 6.33 -6.69
CA GLU A 542 -14.97 7.43 -7.49
C GLU A 542 -16.23 7.00 -8.28
N ASP A 543 -16.24 5.81 -8.87
CA ASP A 543 -17.40 5.28 -9.61
C ASP A 543 -18.54 4.76 -8.72
N GLY A 544 -18.31 4.68 -7.40
CA GLY A 544 -19.29 4.25 -6.40
C GLY A 544 -19.44 2.74 -6.23
N THR A 545 -18.63 1.93 -6.92
CA THR A 545 -18.54 0.47 -6.77
C THR A 545 -18.10 0.12 -5.34
N LEU A 546 -17.07 0.79 -4.82
CA LEU A 546 -16.54 0.62 -3.47
C LEU A 546 -16.93 1.81 -2.59
N ARG A 547 -17.85 1.60 -1.64
CA ARG A 547 -18.34 2.66 -0.74
C ARG A 547 -18.60 2.15 0.68
N ALA A 548 -18.61 3.04 1.66
CA ALA A 548 -19.11 2.72 2.99
C ALA A 548 -20.64 2.51 2.95
N ALA A 549 -21.16 1.65 3.82
CA ALA A 549 -22.60 1.40 3.93
C ALA A 549 -23.39 2.69 4.26
N VAL A 550 -24.60 2.79 3.71
CA VAL A 550 -25.48 3.97 3.79
C VAL A 550 -25.82 4.29 5.26
N GLY A 551 -25.72 5.58 5.64
CA GLY A 551 -26.09 6.08 6.98
C GLY A 551 -24.94 6.25 7.97
N ARG A 552 -23.68 6.04 7.56
CA ARG A 552 -22.49 6.24 8.40
C ARG A 552 -21.58 7.33 7.84
N THR A 553 -21.70 8.54 8.40
CA THR A 553 -20.94 9.74 7.99
C THR A 553 -19.43 9.60 8.21
N HIS A 554 -19.01 8.93 9.30
CA HIS A 554 -17.58 8.74 9.59
C HIS A 554 -16.87 7.82 8.59
N GLY A 555 -17.56 6.77 8.09
CA GLY A 555 -16.99 5.82 7.13
C GLY A 555 -16.83 6.44 5.74
N THR A 556 -17.83 7.19 5.27
CA THR A 556 -17.75 7.93 3.99
C THR A 556 -16.68 9.02 4.06
N ARG A 557 -16.64 9.79 5.16
CA ARG A 557 -15.63 10.84 5.36
C ARG A 557 -14.21 10.28 5.38
N ALA A 558 -13.97 9.15 6.05
CA ALA A 558 -12.65 8.53 6.07
C ALA A 558 -12.21 8.03 4.67
N LEU A 559 -13.14 7.57 3.82
CA LEU A 559 -12.84 7.24 2.42
C LEU A 559 -12.48 8.47 1.60
N GLU A 560 -13.24 9.55 1.74
CA GLU A 560 -12.96 10.84 1.09
C GLU A 560 -11.59 11.37 1.49
N ILE A 561 -11.27 11.35 2.79
CA ILE A 561 -9.96 11.78 3.28
C ILE A 561 -8.85 10.90 2.70
N ASN A 562 -9.00 9.57 2.70
CA ASN A 562 -8.01 8.68 2.09
C ASN A 562 -7.81 8.99 0.60
N LYS A 563 -8.87 9.34 -0.12
CA LYS A 563 -8.78 9.79 -1.52
C LYS A 563 -7.95 11.08 -1.62
N MET A 564 -8.25 12.08 -0.79
CA MET A 564 -7.57 13.39 -0.80
C MET A 564 -6.06 13.30 -0.53
N ILE A 565 -5.67 12.46 0.42
CA ILE A 565 -4.26 12.33 0.86
C ILE A 565 -3.46 11.30 0.05
N SER A 566 -4.12 10.47 -0.77
CA SER A 566 -3.46 9.38 -1.51
C SER A 566 -2.41 9.86 -2.50
N PHE A 567 -2.60 11.03 -3.11
CA PHE A 567 -1.60 11.64 -3.99
C PHE A 567 -0.36 12.04 -3.19
N TRP A 568 -0.52 12.91 -2.18
CA TRP A 568 0.58 13.40 -1.34
C TRP A 568 1.35 12.28 -0.66
N ARG A 569 0.66 11.27 -0.10
CA ARG A 569 1.31 10.09 0.52
C ARG A 569 2.34 9.43 -0.40
N ASN A 570 2.04 9.34 -1.69
CA ASN A 570 2.90 8.69 -2.68
C ASN A 570 3.91 9.64 -3.32
N ALA A 571 3.62 10.94 -3.39
CA ALA A 571 4.43 11.93 -4.10
C ALA A 571 5.36 12.74 -3.19
N HIS A 572 4.98 12.99 -1.93
CA HIS A 572 5.65 13.97 -1.06
C HIS A 572 7.15 13.74 -0.99
N LYS A 573 7.63 12.51 -0.79
CA LYS A 573 9.08 12.21 -0.71
C LYS A 573 9.84 12.66 -1.94
N ARG A 574 9.26 12.49 -3.15
CA ARG A 574 9.90 12.88 -4.42
C ARG A 574 9.85 14.39 -4.65
N ILE A 575 8.79 15.04 -4.16
CA ILE A 575 8.62 16.49 -4.24
C ILE A 575 9.53 17.19 -3.22
N SER A 576 9.54 16.74 -1.97
CA SER A 576 10.35 17.31 -0.89
C SER A 576 11.84 17.06 -1.06
N SER A 577 12.23 16.01 -1.81
CA SER A 577 13.64 15.74 -2.13
C SER A 577 14.17 16.53 -3.32
N GLN A 578 13.36 17.39 -3.94
CA GLN A 578 13.84 18.24 -5.04
C GLN A 578 14.88 19.22 -4.51
N MET A 579 16.00 19.34 -5.22
CA MET A 579 17.06 20.25 -4.85
C MET A 579 16.75 21.65 -5.38
N VAL A 580 16.45 22.56 -4.45
CA VAL A 580 16.18 23.97 -4.75
C VAL A 580 17.39 24.80 -4.38
N VAL A 581 17.83 25.64 -5.33
CA VAL A 581 18.96 26.55 -5.10
C VAL A 581 18.45 27.98 -5.20
N TRP A 582 18.71 28.76 -4.15
CA TRP A 582 18.26 30.13 -4.02
C TRP A 582 19.34 31.09 -4.53
N LEU A 583 18.92 32.07 -5.34
CA LEU A 583 19.78 33.04 -5.99
C LEU A 583 19.79 34.35 -5.19
N LYS A 584 20.97 34.91 -4.95
CA LYS A 584 21.13 36.22 -4.31
C LYS A 584 20.88 37.34 -5.32
N LYS A 585 20.59 38.55 -4.82
CA LYS A 585 20.39 39.75 -5.66
C LYS A 585 21.50 40.03 -6.67
N GLY A 586 22.76 39.75 -6.32
CA GLY A 586 23.91 39.91 -7.23
C GLY A 586 24.00 38.87 -8.34
N GLU A 587 23.32 37.74 -8.19
CA GLU A 587 23.31 36.61 -9.13
C GLU A 587 22.11 36.70 -10.10
N LEU A 588 21.10 37.50 -9.75
CA LEU A 588 19.93 37.75 -10.58
C LEU A 588 20.23 38.71 -11.73
N PRO A 589 19.68 38.48 -12.94
CA PRO A 589 19.80 39.43 -14.04
C PRO A 589 19.24 40.81 -13.69
N ARG A 590 19.85 41.87 -14.25
CA ARG A 590 19.39 43.25 -14.08
C ARG A 590 17.95 43.50 -14.52
N VAL A 591 17.44 42.69 -15.46
CA VAL A 591 16.05 42.75 -15.92
C VAL A 591 15.09 42.40 -14.78
N VAL A 592 15.45 41.44 -13.93
CA VAL A 592 14.65 41.02 -12.78
C VAL A 592 14.73 42.08 -11.69
N THR A 593 15.94 42.47 -11.28
CA THR A 593 16.14 43.36 -10.12
C THR A 593 15.68 44.80 -10.32
N ARG A 594 15.47 45.23 -11.57
CA ARG A 594 14.91 46.55 -11.90
C ARG A 594 13.41 46.53 -12.16
N HIS A 595 12.78 45.35 -12.17
CA HIS A 595 11.36 45.24 -12.46
C HIS A 595 10.53 45.82 -11.29
N PRO A 596 9.43 46.54 -11.54
CA PRO A 596 8.62 47.15 -10.47
C PRO A 596 8.05 46.16 -9.45
N SER A 597 7.81 44.91 -9.88
CA SER A 597 7.29 43.84 -9.02
C SER A 597 8.38 43.02 -8.32
N TYR A 598 9.65 43.40 -8.44
CA TYR A 598 10.74 42.74 -7.72
C TYR A 598 10.75 43.18 -6.26
N ASN A 599 10.72 42.20 -5.37
CA ASN A 599 10.89 42.38 -3.94
C ASN A 599 12.19 41.72 -3.48
N GLU A 600 12.98 42.40 -2.66
CA GLU A 600 14.24 41.88 -2.11
C GLU A 600 14.02 40.93 -0.93
N GLU A 601 12.86 40.98 -0.28
CA GLU A 601 12.47 40.05 0.79
C GLU A 601 12.02 38.69 0.24
N ASP A 602 11.64 38.62 -1.04
CA ASP A 602 11.20 37.40 -1.67
C ASP A 602 12.39 36.53 -2.11
N ASP A 603 12.28 35.22 -1.87
CA ASP A 603 13.23 34.24 -2.36
C ASP A 603 12.98 33.94 -3.85
N TYR A 604 14.04 34.00 -4.67
CA TYR A 604 14.03 33.54 -6.06
C TYR A 604 15.04 32.40 -6.23
N GLY A 605 14.64 31.33 -6.90
CA GLY A 605 15.48 30.17 -7.06
C GLY A 605 15.11 29.34 -8.27
N ALA A 606 15.75 28.19 -8.40
CA ALA A 606 15.44 27.25 -9.44
C ALA A 606 15.68 25.80 -9.01
N ILE A 607 14.99 24.91 -9.71
CA ILE A 607 15.13 23.47 -9.64
C ILE A 607 15.60 23.01 -11.01
N LEU A 608 16.58 22.10 -11.02
CA LEU A 608 17.04 21.42 -12.23
C LEU A 608 16.53 19.98 -12.20
N PRO A 609 15.49 19.64 -12.97
CA PRO A 609 14.97 18.28 -13.02
C PRO A 609 16.01 17.32 -13.59
N GLN A 610 16.10 16.13 -12.99
CA GLN A 610 17.02 15.08 -13.44
C GLN A 610 16.41 14.28 -14.60
N VAL A 611 16.24 14.94 -15.74
CA VAL A 611 15.61 14.36 -16.94
C VAL A 611 16.57 13.39 -17.62
N VAL A 612 16.17 12.13 -17.73
CA VAL A 612 16.79 11.14 -18.61
C VAL A 612 16.18 11.35 -20.00
N THR A 613 16.95 11.89 -20.95
CA THR A 613 16.44 12.39 -22.24
C THR A 613 15.82 11.28 -23.11
N ALA A 614 16.35 10.06 -23.03
CA ALA A 614 15.77 8.86 -23.62
C ALA A 614 15.61 7.75 -22.57
N GLY A 615 14.71 7.94 -21.60
CA GLY A 615 14.51 7.03 -20.47
C GLY A 615 13.58 5.83 -20.72
N THR A 616 13.09 5.65 -21.94
CA THR A 616 12.24 4.51 -22.35
C THR A 616 12.67 3.96 -23.71
N ILE A 617 12.26 2.74 -24.09
CA ILE A 617 12.57 2.21 -25.43
C ILE A 617 11.95 3.06 -26.55
N THR A 618 10.79 3.68 -26.28
CA THR A 618 10.18 4.64 -27.20
C THR A 618 10.89 6.00 -27.19
N ARG A 619 12.04 6.11 -26.50
CA ARG A 619 12.90 7.29 -26.39
C ARG A 619 12.22 8.51 -25.78
N ARG A 620 11.13 8.31 -25.03
CA ARG A 620 10.54 9.38 -24.22
C ARG A 620 11.44 9.70 -23.05
N ALA A 621 11.51 10.98 -22.72
CA ALA A 621 12.14 11.44 -21.51
C ALA A 621 11.46 10.86 -20.27
N VAL A 622 12.26 10.63 -19.24
CA VAL A 622 11.79 10.13 -17.94
C VAL A 622 12.34 11.01 -16.84
N GLU A 623 11.44 11.48 -15.99
CA GLU A 623 11.74 12.12 -14.72
C GLU A 623 10.56 11.79 -13.76
N PRO A 624 10.82 11.32 -12.54
CA PRO A 624 9.80 10.71 -11.68
C PRO A 624 8.86 11.67 -10.95
N THR A 625 9.03 12.99 -11.09
CA THR A 625 8.31 14.02 -10.32
C THR A 625 7.53 14.96 -11.24
N TRP A 626 8.22 15.73 -12.05
CA TRP A 626 7.74 16.76 -12.96
C TRP A 626 7.10 16.19 -14.23
N LEU A 627 7.71 15.17 -14.86
CA LEU A 627 7.11 14.52 -16.05
C LEU A 627 5.95 13.58 -15.69
N THR A 628 5.72 13.32 -14.40
CA THR A 628 4.56 12.57 -13.91
C THR A 628 3.59 13.45 -13.13
N ALA A 629 3.83 14.76 -13.07
CA ALA A 629 2.99 15.70 -12.35
C ALA A 629 1.58 15.71 -12.95
N SER A 630 0.59 15.41 -12.12
CA SER A 630 -0.81 15.52 -12.51
C SER A 630 -1.25 16.97 -12.57
N ASN A 631 -2.35 17.24 -13.27
CA ASN A 631 -3.02 18.53 -13.16
C ASN A 631 -3.64 18.70 -11.77
N ALA A 632 -3.75 19.96 -11.38
CA ALA A 632 -4.44 20.43 -10.19
C ALA A 632 -5.85 19.82 -10.07
N ARG A 633 -6.18 19.30 -8.89
CA ARG A 633 -7.52 18.84 -8.54
C ARG A 633 -7.85 19.22 -7.10
N ALA A 634 -9.02 19.84 -6.92
CA ALA A 634 -9.50 20.26 -5.60
C ALA A 634 -9.66 19.11 -4.59
N ASP A 635 -9.86 17.87 -5.08
CA ASP A 635 -10.02 16.68 -4.25
C ASP A 635 -8.70 15.98 -3.91
N ARG A 636 -7.53 16.60 -4.15
CA ARG A 636 -6.20 16.00 -3.92
C ARG A 636 -5.20 17.01 -3.37
N VAL A 637 -4.68 16.72 -2.18
CA VAL A 637 -3.65 17.54 -1.52
C VAL A 637 -2.35 17.48 -2.31
N GLY A 638 -1.75 18.66 -2.56
CA GLY A 638 -0.48 18.81 -3.28
C GLY A 638 -0.56 18.50 -4.78
N SER A 639 -1.75 18.48 -5.38
CA SER A 639 -1.89 18.34 -6.83
C SER A 639 -1.50 19.60 -7.61
N GLU A 640 -1.37 20.74 -6.93
CA GLU A 640 -0.98 22.05 -7.48
C GLU A 640 0.52 22.20 -7.80
N LEU A 641 1.29 21.10 -7.78
CA LEU A 641 2.75 21.11 -7.95
C LEU A 641 3.22 21.93 -9.17
N LYS A 642 2.52 21.84 -10.31
CA LYS A 642 2.87 22.57 -11.53
C LYS A 642 2.78 24.10 -11.35
N ALA A 643 1.86 24.59 -10.53
CA ALA A 643 1.66 26.01 -10.27
C ALA A 643 2.80 26.64 -9.45
N MET A 644 3.63 25.80 -8.81
CA MET A 644 4.81 26.26 -8.06
C MET A 644 5.99 26.60 -8.96
N VAL A 645 5.94 26.22 -10.24
CA VAL A 645 6.89 26.72 -11.24
C VAL A 645 6.49 28.15 -11.56
N GLN A 646 7.23 29.10 -10.99
CA GLN A 646 6.94 30.52 -11.08
C GLN A 646 8.17 31.26 -11.56
N VAL A 647 8.01 32.01 -12.65
CA VAL A 647 9.09 32.80 -13.24
C VAL A 647 9.37 34.06 -12.43
N PRO A 648 10.63 34.51 -12.40
CA PRO A 648 10.97 35.79 -11.80
C PRO A 648 10.35 36.97 -12.60
N PRO A 649 10.18 38.14 -11.94
CA PRO A 649 9.75 39.38 -12.59
C PRO A 649 10.49 39.67 -13.91
N GLY A 650 9.75 40.09 -14.94
CA GLY A 650 10.30 40.37 -16.27
C GLY A 650 10.42 39.15 -17.19
N TYR A 651 10.10 37.94 -16.73
CA TYR A 651 10.04 36.72 -17.53
C TYR A 651 8.60 36.18 -17.61
N SER A 652 8.33 35.33 -18.61
CA SER A 652 7.05 34.65 -18.80
C SER A 652 7.29 33.26 -19.41
N LEU A 653 6.53 32.26 -18.97
CA LEU A 653 6.55 30.93 -19.58
C LEU A 653 5.58 30.93 -20.77
N VAL A 654 6.10 30.67 -21.96
CA VAL A 654 5.30 30.48 -23.16
C VAL A 654 5.33 29.00 -23.51
N GLY A 655 4.15 28.39 -23.59
CA GLY A 655 3.98 27.00 -23.93
C GLY A 655 2.58 26.74 -24.46
N ALA A 656 2.43 25.64 -25.20
CA ALA A 656 1.15 25.16 -25.68
C ALA A 656 1.09 23.65 -25.48
N ASP A 657 -0.09 23.14 -25.15
CA ASP A 657 -0.37 21.70 -25.17
C ASP A 657 -0.85 21.33 -26.57
N VAL A 658 -0.30 20.25 -27.13
CA VAL A 658 -0.74 19.73 -28.43
C VAL A 658 -1.62 18.53 -28.13
N ASP A 659 -2.91 18.81 -27.96
CA ASP A 659 -3.91 17.79 -27.73
C ASP A 659 -3.81 16.71 -28.81
N SER A 660 -3.83 15.45 -28.37
CA SER A 660 -3.94 14.31 -29.30
C SER A 660 -2.78 14.16 -30.28
N GLN A 661 -1.58 14.69 -29.99
CA GLN A 661 -0.38 14.54 -30.84
C GLN A 661 -0.19 13.09 -31.34
N GLU A 662 -0.32 12.11 -30.44
CA GLU A 662 -0.16 10.69 -30.76
C GLU A 662 -1.26 10.16 -31.66
N LEU A 663 -2.52 10.55 -31.41
CA LEU A 663 -3.67 10.16 -32.23
C LEU A 663 -3.57 10.78 -33.61
N TRP A 664 -3.11 12.03 -33.71
CA TRP A 664 -2.95 12.71 -34.99
C TRP A 664 -1.85 12.06 -35.83
N ILE A 665 -0.70 11.72 -35.24
CA ILE A 665 0.35 10.97 -35.94
C ILE A 665 -0.19 9.62 -36.44
N ALA A 666 -0.95 8.90 -35.60
CA ALA A 666 -1.54 7.62 -35.98
C ALA A 666 -2.57 7.77 -37.11
N ALA A 667 -3.41 8.80 -37.06
CA ALA A 667 -4.39 9.11 -38.09
C ALA A 667 -3.70 9.41 -39.42
N VAL A 668 -2.75 10.34 -39.44
CA VAL A 668 -2.02 10.73 -40.66
C VAL A 668 -1.26 9.54 -41.25
N LEU A 669 -0.61 8.71 -40.42
CA LEU A 669 0.07 7.51 -40.90
C LEU A 669 -0.90 6.49 -41.51
N GLY A 670 -2.09 6.32 -40.93
CA GLY A 670 -3.14 5.49 -41.49
C GLY A 670 -3.63 6.03 -42.83
N GLU A 671 -4.02 7.29 -42.87
CA GLU A 671 -4.57 7.93 -44.08
C GLU A 671 -3.58 7.96 -45.25
N ALA A 672 -2.31 8.27 -44.97
CA ALA A 672 -1.24 8.29 -45.96
C ALA A 672 -1.02 6.91 -46.60
N HIS A 673 -1.25 5.82 -45.86
CA HIS A 673 -1.09 4.46 -46.35
C HIS A 673 -2.34 3.89 -47.04
N PHE A 674 -3.54 4.31 -46.65
CA PHE A 674 -4.79 3.69 -47.14
C PHE A 674 -5.40 4.39 -48.36
N ALA A 675 -5.70 5.69 -48.28
CA ALA A 675 -6.55 6.33 -49.30
C ALA A 675 -6.02 7.67 -49.82
N GLY A 676 -5.03 8.28 -49.16
CA GLY A 676 -4.60 9.64 -49.50
C GLY A 676 -5.72 10.69 -49.35
N MET A 677 -6.79 10.35 -48.63
CA MET A 677 -7.92 11.21 -48.31
C MET A 677 -8.00 11.31 -46.79
N HIS A 678 -8.15 12.54 -46.30
CA HIS A 678 -8.34 12.85 -44.88
C HIS A 678 -9.76 12.42 -44.47
N GLY A 679 -9.94 11.66 -43.38
CA GLY A 679 -11.25 11.11 -42.99
C GLY A 679 -11.27 10.29 -41.70
#